data_AF-A0A0D7EAJ8-F1
#
_entry.id   AF-A0A0D7EAJ8-F1
#
_cell.length_a   1.000
_cell.length_b   1.000
_cell.length_c   1.000
_cell.angle_alpha   90.00
_cell.angle_beta   90.00
_cell.angle_gamma   90.00
#
_symmetry.space_group_name_H-M   'P 1'
#
loop_
_entity.id
_entity.type
_entity.pdbx_description
1 polymer ?
#
loop_
_entity_poly.entity_id
_entity_poly.type
_entity_poly.pdbx_seq_one_letter_code
_entity_poly.pdbx_strand_id
1 'polypeptide(L)'
;MNALPKTMLLGLCIALAACQSTQPDTPAKSAQLNISEPLLAGLEYAQLLNGDTPWTGADRVQVDDQGLQLLDAAGNSLARHAGRFEGLDHRVDRQGLLLATVERKRQQAMLIGLNAARAWSQPLYLPRTAFAIEGLCLYRDSAHNDFVFLLGEEGVGEQWLVGSQGRLLGEARRVRGLSLPPQSAFCQTDDASGQLYVNEESVGFWRYPADAEAPLQREPVDLRQPFGSLAHAAAGMTLVPGGLLALDPEASVLHLYRQNEAGWQADEVIALDGFDEPERISARRSAEGVELLLADERGLQSARLDWQPTALSQAEPIVSLPAAVETGPVASLGDAADDPAIWVHPRDPAQSRVLGTDKKGGLVVYDLDGRQVQDLRAGRLNNVDVRSGFRLGSKRVDLAVASNRDHNSLHLFAIDRASGVLRDVGEVATPLSEIYGLCMFQDRQGTTYAIANDKDGTFLQYRLDGSSGQPRGELVRRFKLDSQPEGCVADDRSERLFVGEEDVAVWVVDARADVPAVPEQIIGVGGPVYDDIEGLAIYHGERGDYLVISSQGNDSYVVLDAQAPYAVRGAFRIGLNAERGIDGASETDGLEVTSANLGGIWNRGMLVVQDGRKRMPEGTQNYKYLPWSAIADALGLD
;
A
#
# COMPACT_ATOMS: atom_id res chain seq x y z
N MET A 1 41.28 21.85 16.84
CA MET A 1 42.68 22.28 16.85
C MET A 1 43.58 21.04 16.83
N ASN A 2 44.47 21.01 15.83
CA ASN A 2 45.72 20.25 15.67
C ASN A 2 45.72 18.72 15.53
N ALA A 3 45.94 18.35 14.26
CA ALA A 3 46.31 17.06 13.68
C ALA A 3 47.71 16.56 14.05
N LEU A 4 47.97 15.25 13.82
CA LEU A 4 49.06 14.65 13.01
C LEU A 4 49.05 13.09 13.11
N PRO A 5 49.72 12.34 12.21
CA PRO A 5 49.09 11.31 11.36
C PRO A 5 49.70 9.91 11.50
N LYS A 6 49.12 8.90 10.85
CA LYS A 6 49.84 7.66 10.52
C LYS A 6 49.54 7.18 9.10
N THR A 7 50.54 7.37 8.24
CA THR A 7 50.71 6.72 6.94
C THR A 7 51.21 5.28 7.11
N MET A 8 50.77 4.44 6.17
CA MET A 8 51.44 3.25 5.61
C MET A 8 51.81 2.09 6.53
N LEU A 9 51.08 0.98 6.38
CA LEU A 9 51.71 -0.34 6.22
C LEU A 9 50.96 -1.11 5.12
N LEU A 10 51.51 -1.07 3.91
CA LEU A 10 51.23 -2.02 2.84
C LEU A 10 52.11 -3.26 3.11
N GLY A 11 51.51 -4.44 3.25
CA GLY A 11 52.25 -5.65 3.60
C GLY A 11 51.44 -6.93 3.49
N LEU A 12 51.17 -7.32 2.25
CA LEU A 12 51.30 -8.70 1.76
C LEU A 12 50.67 -9.84 2.60
N CYS A 13 49.41 -10.18 2.30
CA CYS A 13 48.90 -11.55 2.43
C CYS A 13 48.35 -12.00 1.07
N ILE A 14 49.27 -12.35 0.16
CA ILE A 14 49.00 -13.25 -0.96
C ILE A 14 49.22 -14.67 -0.43
N ALA A 15 48.33 -15.58 -0.83
CA ALA A 15 48.30 -17.02 -0.58
C ALA A 15 47.54 -17.48 0.68
N LEU A 16 46.22 -17.64 0.53
CA LEU A 16 45.43 -18.80 0.99
C LEU A 16 43.96 -18.62 0.57
N ALA A 17 43.70 -18.69 -0.73
CA ALA A 17 42.36 -18.89 -1.29
C ALA A 17 42.49 -19.69 -2.60
N ALA A 18 43.04 -20.89 -2.50
CA ALA A 18 43.03 -21.87 -3.57
C ALA A 18 42.44 -23.14 -2.98
N CYS A 19 41.12 -23.27 -3.12
CA CYS A 19 40.28 -24.48 -3.11
C CYS A 19 38.83 -24.11 -2.76
N GLN A 20 38.21 -23.31 -3.61
CA GLN A 20 36.79 -23.46 -3.89
C GLN A 20 36.70 -23.58 -5.40
N SER A 21 36.17 -24.71 -5.85
CA SER A 21 35.95 -25.04 -7.24
C SER A 21 35.05 -24.00 -7.89
N THR A 22 35.64 -23.08 -8.63
CA THR A 22 34.96 -22.46 -9.75
C THR A 22 34.77 -23.56 -10.79
N GLN A 23 33.56 -24.13 -10.86
CA GLN A 23 33.17 -24.74 -12.12
C GLN A 23 33.30 -23.64 -13.18
N PRO A 24 33.97 -23.90 -14.31
CA PRO A 24 33.87 -22.98 -15.43
C PRO A 24 32.38 -22.92 -15.80
N ASP A 25 31.77 -21.75 -15.64
CA ASP A 25 30.46 -21.48 -16.22
C ASP A 25 30.57 -21.87 -17.69
N THR A 26 29.88 -22.96 -18.03
CA THR A 26 29.70 -23.32 -19.42
C THR A 26 29.02 -22.10 -20.05
N PRO A 27 29.54 -21.50 -21.14
CA PRO A 27 28.90 -20.33 -21.73
C PRO A 27 27.43 -20.71 -21.96
N ALA A 28 26.54 -19.97 -21.30
CA ALA A 28 25.12 -20.17 -21.47
C ALA A 28 24.85 -20.18 -22.97
N LYS A 29 24.20 -21.23 -23.47
CA LYS A 29 23.83 -21.30 -24.87
C LYS A 29 22.99 -20.06 -25.16
N SER A 30 23.43 -19.22 -26.11
CA SER A 30 22.64 -18.09 -26.59
C SER A 30 21.23 -18.53 -26.95
N ALA A 31 20.25 -17.75 -26.50
CA ALA A 31 18.86 -17.99 -26.81
C ALA A 31 18.63 -17.85 -28.33
N GLN A 32 17.95 -18.84 -28.89
CA GLN A 32 17.64 -18.98 -30.30
C GLN A 32 16.21 -18.50 -30.53
N LEU A 33 16.08 -17.45 -31.34
CA LEU A 33 14.81 -16.94 -31.83
C LEU A 33 14.47 -17.59 -33.17
N ASN A 34 13.32 -18.25 -33.25
CA ASN A 34 12.80 -18.84 -34.47
C ASN A 34 11.54 -18.07 -34.89
N ILE A 35 11.63 -17.32 -35.99
CA ILE A 35 10.53 -16.52 -36.53
C ILE A 35 9.76 -17.36 -37.55
N SER A 36 8.43 -17.33 -37.46
CA SER A 36 7.52 -18.00 -38.40
C SER A 36 7.07 -17.06 -39.53
N GLU A 37 6.36 -17.60 -40.52
CA GLU A 37 5.82 -16.79 -41.62
C GLU A 37 4.86 -15.69 -41.10
N PRO A 38 4.75 -14.55 -41.81
CA PRO A 38 3.87 -13.46 -41.41
C PRO A 38 2.43 -13.93 -41.22
N LEU A 39 1.84 -13.57 -40.08
CA LEU A 39 0.47 -13.99 -39.75
C LEU A 39 -0.53 -13.20 -40.62
N LEU A 40 -0.43 -11.87 -40.65
CA LEU A 40 -1.39 -10.97 -41.30
C LEU A 40 -0.74 -9.57 -41.49
N ALA A 41 -0.96 -8.94 -42.65
CA ALA A 41 -0.45 -7.60 -42.95
C ALA A 41 -1.32 -6.49 -42.32
N GLY A 42 -0.69 -5.41 -41.83
CA GLY A 42 -1.39 -4.22 -41.32
C GLY A 42 -2.10 -4.39 -39.98
N LEU A 43 -1.74 -5.41 -39.18
CA LEU A 43 -2.20 -5.59 -37.81
C LEU A 43 -1.14 -5.13 -36.82
N GLU A 44 -1.54 -4.21 -35.93
CA GLU A 44 -0.64 -3.65 -34.92
C GLU A 44 -0.87 -4.26 -33.53
N TYR A 45 -2.12 -4.55 -33.14
CA TYR A 45 -2.44 -4.93 -31.76
C TYR A 45 -2.93 -6.37 -31.66
N ALA A 46 -2.08 -7.24 -31.11
CA ALA A 46 -2.45 -8.60 -30.71
C ALA A 46 -1.72 -8.99 -29.43
N GLN A 47 -2.41 -9.72 -28.54
CA GLN A 47 -1.77 -10.35 -27.38
C GLN A 47 -2.18 -11.82 -27.25
N LEU A 48 -1.19 -12.64 -26.93
CA LEU A 48 -1.38 -14.04 -26.58
C LEU A 48 -2.14 -14.14 -25.26
N LEU A 49 -3.10 -15.07 -25.18
CA LEU A 49 -3.80 -15.35 -23.94
C LEU A 49 -2.92 -16.15 -22.99
N ASN A 50 -2.71 -15.63 -21.79
CA ASN A 50 -1.96 -16.29 -20.72
C ASN A 50 -2.91 -16.76 -19.60
N GLY A 51 -2.94 -18.06 -19.32
CA GLY A 51 -3.70 -18.64 -18.20
C GLY A 51 -4.80 -19.63 -18.57
N ASP A 52 -5.58 -20.03 -17.58
CA ASP A 52 -6.74 -20.92 -17.74
C ASP A 52 -7.85 -20.19 -18.50
N THR A 53 -8.08 -20.55 -19.76
CA THR A 53 -9.18 -20.00 -20.56
C THR A 53 -10.41 -20.93 -20.53
N PRO A 54 -11.64 -20.40 -20.56
CA PRO A 54 -12.85 -21.23 -20.63
C PRO A 54 -13.16 -21.71 -22.06
N TRP A 55 -12.38 -21.27 -23.05
CA TRP A 55 -12.62 -21.56 -24.47
C TRP A 55 -11.50 -22.44 -25.01
N THR A 56 -11.84 -23.71 -25.26
CA THR A 56 -10.92 -24.64 -25.91
C THR A 56 -10.43 -24.07 -27.26
N GLY A 57 -9.12 -24.03 -27.43
CA GLY A 57 -8.47 -23.58 -28.66
C GLY A 57 -8.33 -22.06 -28.81
N ALA A 58 -8.81 -21.26 -27.85
CA ALA A 58 -8.55 -19.82 -27.85
C ALA A 58 -7.05 -19.54 -27.68
N ASP A 59 -6.52 -18.65 -28.51
CA ASP A 59 -5.09 -18.41 -28.62
C ASP A 59 -4.72 -16.96 -28.25
N ARG A 60 -5.40 -16.00 -28.87
CA ARG A 60 -5.06 -14.58 -28.75
C ARG A 60 -6.27 -13.66 -28.84
N VAL A 61 -6.08 -12.45 -28.35
CA VAL A 61 -6.96 -11.30 -28.59
C VAL A 61 -6.28 -10.33 -29.55
N GLN A 62 -7.07 -9.66 -30.38
CA GLN A 62 -6.57 -8.80 -31.44
C GLN A 62 -7.52 -7.63 -31.69
N VAL A 63 -6.95 -6.51 -32.12
CA VAL A 63 -7.68 -5.39 -32.72
C VAL A 63 -7.35 -5.30 -34.21
N ASP A 64 -8.38 -5.23 -35.04
CA ASP A 64 -8.24 -4.97 -36.48
C ASP A 64 -9.28 -3.96 -36.97
N ASP A 65 -9.40 -3.82 -38.30
CA ASP A 65 -10.37 -2.95 -38.94
C ASP A 65 -11.84 -3.43 -38.79
N GLN A 66 -12.09 -4.57 -38.15
CA GLN A 66 -13.43 -5.07 -37.82
C GLN A 66 -13.76 -4.90 -36.32
N GLY A 67 -12.76 -4.63 -35.48
CA GLY A 67 -12.93 -4.37 -34.05
C GLY A 67 -12.10 -5.31 -33.17
N LEU A 68 -12.61 -5.60 -31.95
CA LEU A 68 -11.97 -6.54 -31.03
C LEU A 68 -12.34 -7.97 -31.40
N GLN A 69 -11.37 -8.87 -31.40
CA GLN A 69 -11.58 -10.29 -31.69
C GLN A 69 -10.87 -11.19 -30.70
N LEU A 70 -11.56 -12.27 -30.32
CA LEU A 70 -10.95 -13.46 -29.73
C LEU A 70 -10.74 -14.46 -30.86
N LEU A 71 -9.51 -14.95 -31.04
CA LEU A 71 -9.14 -15.85 -32.13
C LEU A 71 -8.65 -17.21 -31.59
N ASP A 72 -8.83 -18.25 -32.41
CA ASP A 72 -8.10 -19.52 -32.23
C ASP A 72 -6.70 -19.48 -32.88
N ALA A 73 -5.90 -20.53 -32.67
CA ALA A 73 -4.55 -20.63 -33.21
C ALA A 73 -4.50 -20.64 -34.75
N ALA A 74 -5.59 -21.01 -35.42
CA ALA A 74 -5.73 -20.97 -36.87
C ALA A 74 -6.17 -19.59 -37.40
N GLY A 75 -6.42 -18.63 -36.50
CA GLY A 75 -6.89 -17.27 -36.84
C GLY A 75 -8.39 -17.15 -37.04
N ASN A 76 -9.19 -18.16 -36.71
CA ASN A 76 -10.65 -18.06 -36.79
C ASN A 76 -11.21 -17.26 -35.62
N SER A 77 -12.18 -16.40 -35.91
CA SER A 77 -12.88 -15.62 -34.87
C SER A 77 -13.79 -16.49 -34.03
N LEU A 78 -13.52 -16.54 -32.73
CA LEU A 78 -14.35 -17.18 -31.71
C LEU A 78 -15.40 -16.21 -31.16
N ALA A 79 -15.06 -14.93 -31.04
CA ALA A 79 -15.95 -13.84 -30.65
C ALA A 79 -15.47 -12.52 -31.28
N ARG A 80 -16.40 -11.61 -31.55
CA ARG A 80 -16.12 -10.29 -32.12
C ARG A 80 -16.95 -9.20 -31.46
N HIS A 81 -16.34 -8.05 -31.22
CA HIS A 81 -17.00 -6.81 -30.82
C HIS A 81 -16.64 -5.71 -31.82
N ALA A 82 -17.63 -5.20 -32.55
CA ALA A 82 -17.41 -4.24 -33.62
C ALA A 82 -17.00 -2.86 -33.08
N GLY A 83 -16.05 -2.21 -33.74
CA GLY A 83 -15.66 -0.84 -33.41
C GLY A 83 -14.33 -0.43 -34.04
N ARG A 84 -13.78 0.69 -33.56
CA ARG A 84 -12.47 1.21 -33.95
C ARG A 84 -11.68 1.44 -32.68
N PHE A 85 -10.69 0.58 -32.46
CA PHE A 85 -9.97 0.53 -31.20
C PHE A 85 -8.46 0.69 -31.43
N GLU A 86 -7.75 1.00 -30.37
CA GLU A 86 -6.29 1.07 -30.30
C GLU A 86 -5.84 0.70 -28.89
N GLY A 87 -4.65 0.12 -28.78
CA GLY A 87 -4.19 -0.50 -27.55
C GLY A 87 -5.01 -1.73 -27.19
N LEU A 88 -4.38 -2.68 -26.51
CA LEU A 88 -5.11 -3.75 -25.87
C LEU A 88 -4.29 -4.22 -24.67
N ASP A 89 -4.99 -4.47 -23.56
CA ASP A 89 -4.48 -5.33 -22.51
C ASP A 89 -5.64 -6.20 -21.98
N HIS A 90 -5.31 -7.33 -21.37
CA HIS A 90 -6.31 -8.29 -20.94
C HIS A 90 -5.98 -9.00 -19.63
N ARG A 91 -7.04 -9.51 -18.99
CA ARG A 91 -6.97 -10.53 -17.94
C ARG A 91 -7.94 -11.65 -18.26
N VAL A 92 -7.48 -12.89 -18.20
CA VAL A 92 -8.30 -14.07 -18.51
C VAL A 92 -8.24 -15.06 -17.37
N ASP A 93 -9.40 -15.63 -17.05
CA ASP A 93 -9.56 -16.72 -16.10
C ASP A 93 -10.73 -17.60 -16.53
N ARG A 94 -11.09 -18.60 -15.70
CA ARG A 94 -12.17 -19.54 -16.01
C ARG A 94 -13.56 -18.90 -16.13
N GLN A 95 -13.75 -17.68 -15.64
CA GLN A 95 -15.01 -16.95 -15.73
C GLN A 95 -15.14 -16.23 -17.07
N GLY A 96 -14.01 -15.82 -17.65
CA GLY A 96 -13.96 -15.14 -18.93
C GLY A 96 -12.73 -14.28 -19.11
N LEU A 97 -12.90 -13.23 -19.90
CA LEU A 97 -11.87 -12.28 -20.28
C LEU A 97 -12.33 -10.87 -19.93
N LEU A 98 -11.47 -10.10 -19.29
CA LEU A 98 -11.56 -8.65 -19.17
C LEU A 98 -10.59 -8.04 -20.18
N LEU A 99 -11.06 -7.10 -20.99
CA LEU A 99 -10.27 -6.37 -21.97
C LEU A 99 -10.30 -4.87 -21.66
N ALA A 100 -9.15 -4.22 -21.81
CA ALA A 100 -8.99 -2.78 -21.85
C ALA A 100 -8.49 -2.34 -23.23
N THR A 101 -9.03 -1.23 -23.73
CA THR A 101 -8.66 -0.65 -25.03
C THR A 101 -9.06 0.83 -25.07
N VAL A 102 -8.65 1.58 -26.07
CA VAL A 102 -9.15 2.95 -26.34
C VAL A 102 -10.08 2.90 -27.54
N GLU A 103 -11.28 3.47 -27.42
CA GLU A 103 -12.18 3.63 -28.56
C GLU A 103 -11.89 4.95 -29.28
N ARG A 104 -11.40 4.86 -30.53
CA ARG A 104 -10.81 5.98 -31.27
C ARG A 104 -11.78 7.14 -31.48
N LYS A 105 -13.07 6.87 -31.74
CA LYS A 105 -14.05 7.92 -32.02
C LYS A 105 -14.38 8.74 -30.76
N ARG A 106 -14.44 8.08 -29.61
CA ARG A 106 -14.71 8.69 -28.31
C ARG A 106 -13.45 9.26 -27.68
N GLN A 107 -12.26 8.76 -28.04
CA GLN A 107 -11.00 9.06 -27.37
C GLN A 107 -11.11 8.78 -25.87
N GLN A 108 -11.61 7.59 -25.53
CA GLN A 108 -11.84 7.16 -24.16
C GLN A 108 -11.33 5.73 -23.98
N ALA A 109 -10.68 5.49 -22.85
CA ALA A 109 -10.46 4.13 -22.38
C ALA A 109 -11.80 3.41 -22.17
N MET A 110 -11.85 2.16 -22.59
CA MET A 110 -13.02 1.31 -22.58
C MET A 110 -12.63 -0.06 -22.02
N LEU A 111 -13.43 -0.54 -21.07
CA LEU A 111 -13.33 -1.87 -20.51
C LEU A 111 -14.52 -2.70 -20.97
N ILE A 112 -14.28 -3.96 -21.33
CA ILE A 112 -15.35 -4.87 -21.73
C ILE A 112 -15.03 -6.31 -21.31
N GLY A 113 -16.02 -7.00 -20.78
CA GLY A 113 -15.92 -8.41 -20.41
C GLY A 113 -16.44 -9.33 -21.52
N LEU A 114 -15.88 -10.53 -21.63
CA LEU A 114 -16.38 -11.63 -22.44
C LEU A 114 -16.50 -12.88 -21.56
N ASN A 115 -17.72 -13.35 -21.32
CA ASN A 115 -17.94 -14.50 -20.44
C ASN A 115 -17.68 -15.84 -21.13
N ALA A 116 -17.62 -16.94 -20.37
CA ALA A 116 -17.43 -18.30 -20.90
C ALA A 116 -18.38 -18.69 -22.06
N ALA A 117 -19.59 -18.13 -22.13
CA ALA A 117 -20.55 -18.33 -23.22
C ALA A 117 -20.27 -17.46 -24.48
N ARG A 118 -19.14 -16.74 -24.49
CA ARG A 118 -18.71 -15.80 -25.54
C ARG A 118 -19.69 -14.63 -25.74
N ALA A 119 -20.38 -14.22 -24.67
CA ALA A 119 -21.21 -13.03 -24.68
C ALA A 119 -20.43 -11.84 -24.09
N TRP A 120 -20.39 -10.75 -24.85
CA TRP A 120 -19.80 -9.49 -24.42
C TRP A 120 -20.69 -8.79 -23.39
N SER A 121 -20.06 -8.20 -22.36
CA SER A 121 -20.75 -7.32 -21.42
C SER A 121 -21.09 -5.97 -22.06
N GLN A 122 -21.84 -5.15 -21.34
CA GLN A 122 -21.88 -3.72 -21.67
C GLN A 122 -20.48 -3.13 -21.44
N PRO A 123 -19.97 -2.26 -22.35
CA PRO A 123 -18.70 -1.60 -22.14
C PRO A 123 -18.79 -0.55 -21.01
N LEU A 124 -17.77 -0.50 -20.18
CA LEU A 124 -17.52 0.57 -19.22
C LEU A 124 -16.56 1.57 -19.86
N TYR A 125 -17.00 2.81 -20.08
CA TYR A 125 -16.14 3.88 -20.58
C TYR A 125 -15.66 4.73 -19.41
N LEU A 126 -14.36 4.98 -19.33
CA LEU A 126 -13.80 5.95 -18.38
C LEU A 126 -14.14 7.37 -18.86
N PRO A 127 -14.21 8.36 -17.94
CA PRO A 127 -14.26 9.77 -18.32
C PRO A 127 -13.13 10.13 -19.30
N ARG A 128 -13.38 11.11 -20.18
CA ARG A 128 -12.32 11.62 -21.05
C ARG A 128 -11.19 12.20 -20.21
N THR A 129 -9.97 11.80 -20.52
CA THR A 129 -8.74 12.32 -19.93
C THR A 129 -8.46 13.74 -20.40
N ALA A 130 -7.65 14.47 -19.64
CA ALA A 130 -7.13 15.78 -20.05
C ALA A 130 -5.93 15.68 -21.02
N PHE A 131 -5.45 14.47 -21.28
CA PHE A 131 -4.30 14.14 -22.12
C PHE A 131 -4.68 13.03 -23.13
N ALA A 132 -3.92 12.89 -24.22
CA ALA A 132 -4.09 11.78 -25.16
C ALA A 132 -3.60 10.47 -24.51
N ILE A 133 -4.39 9.40 -24.61
CA ILE A 133 -4.02 8.10 -24.04
C ILE A 133 -3.07 7.41 -25.02
N GLU A 134 -1.79 7.38 -24.68
CA GLU A 134 -0.74 6.75 -25.49
C GLU A 134 -0.61 5.26 -25.18
N GLY A 135 -0.82 4.89 -23.93
CA GLY A 135 -0.71 3.52 -23.45
C GLY A 135 -1.74 3.19 -22.38
N LEU A 136 -2.06 1.90 -22.24
CA LEU A 136 -2.85 1.37 -21.15
C LEU A 136 -2.44 -0.05 -20.79
N CYS A 137 -2.62 -0.39 -19.52
CA CYS A 137 -2.41 -1.74 -18.99
C CYS A 137 -3.39 -1.98 -17.84
N LEU A 138 -3.98 -3.17 -17.81
CA LEU A 138 -4.77 -3.68 -16.70
C LEU A 138 -3.84 -4.11 -15.58
N TYR A 139 -4.34 -4.07 -14.35
CA TYR A 139 -3.69 -4.63 -13.17
C TYR A 139 -4.75 -5.24 -12.26
N ARG A 140 -4.50 -6.42 -11.74
CA ARG A 140 -5.36 -7.06 -10.73
C ARG A 140 -4.59 -7.23 -9.43
N ASP A 141 -5.10 -6.63 -8.36
CA ASP A 141 -4.48 -6.76 -7.05
C ASP A 141 -4.78 -8.13 -6.41
N SER A 142 -4.11 -8.41 -5.29
CA SER A 142 -4.32 -9.63 -4.50
C SER A 142 -5.72 -9.77 -3.89
N ALA A 143 -6.48 -8.67 -3.81
CA ALA A 143 -7.87 -8.64 -3.35
C ALA A 143 -8.89 -8.80 -4.50
N HIS A 144 -8.43 -9.08 -5.72
CA HIS A 144 -9.23 -9.19 -6.94
C HIS A 144 -10.00 -7.92 -7.32
N ASN A 145 -9.43 -6.75 -7.02
CA ASN A 145 -9.82 -5.50 -7.67
C ASN A 145 -9.10 -5.36 -9.00
N ASP A 146 -9.84 -4.90 -10.01
CA ASP A 146 -9.33 -4.66 -11.35
C ASP A 146 -9.10 -3.15 -11.54
N PHE A 147 -7.88 -2.80 -11.92
CA PHE A 147 -7.45 -1.46 -12.25
C PHE A 147 -7.05 -1.35 -13.71
N VAL A 148 -7.09 -0.14 -14.25
CA VAL A 148 -6.41 0.22 -15.50
C VAL A 148 -5.51 1.43 -15.25
N PHE A 149 -4.28 1.34 -15.75
CA PHE A 149 -3.37 2.47 -15.87
C PHE A 149 -3.52 3.09 -17.25
N LEU A 150 -3.57 4.42 -17.29
CA LEU A 150 -3.56 5.22 -18.51
C LEU A 150 -2.26 6.03 -18.54
N LEU A 151 -1.57 6.04 -19.68
CA LEU A 151 -0.32 6.76 -19.91
C LEU A 151 -0.57 7.92 -20.87
N GLY A 152 0.08 9.06 -20.60
CA GLY A 152 0.17 10.19 -21.53
C GLY A 152 1.63 10.59 -21.75
N GLU A 153 1.96 10.97 -22.99
CA GLU A 153 3.34 11.30 -23.41
C GLU A 153 3.98 12.44 -22.60
N GLU A 154 3.19 13.33 -22.00
CA GLU A 154 3.70 14.47 -21.22
C GLU A 154 4.21 14.07 -19.81
N GLY A 155 4.34 12.78 -19.52
CA GLY A 155 4.74 12.27 -18.21
C GLY A 155 3.60 12.24 -17.19
N VAL A 156 2.37 12.15 -17.69
CA VAL A 156 1.16 12.04 -16.85
C VAL A 156 0.60 10.63 -16.93
N GLY A 157 0.16 10.11 -15.80
CA GLY A 157 -0.55 8.84 -15.74
C GLY A 157 -1.72 8.87 -14.76
N GLU A 158 -2.65 7.95 -14.94
CA GLU A 158 -3.77 7.77 -14.02
C GLU A 158 -4.02 6.29 -13.76
N GLN A 159 -4.32 5.95 -12.50
CA GLN A 159 -4.83 4.65 -12.11
C GLN A 159 -6.33 4.75 -11.82
N TRP A 160 -7.10 3.86 -12.42
CA TRP A 160 -8.54 3.81 -12.28
C TRP A 160 -8.99 2.44 -11.80
N LEU A 161 -9.84 2.41 -10.79
CA LEU A 161 -10.58 1.22 -10.39
C LEU A 161 -11.73 1.01 -11.38
N VAL A 162 -11.77 -0.17 -12.00
CA VAL A 162 -12.72 -0.50 -13.07
C VAL A 162 -13.55 -1.74 -12.80
N GLY A 163 -13.09 -2.60 -11.89
CA GLY A 163 -13.81 -3.82 -11.50
C GLY A 163 -13.42 -4.30 -10.12
N SER A 164 -14.21 -5.21 -9.58
CA SER A 164 -13.90 -5.94 -8.36
C SER A 164 -14.60 -7.30 -8.38
N GLN A 165 -13.93 -8.32 -7.86
CA GLN A 165 -14.44 -9.69 -7.76
C GLN A 165 -14.93 -10.24 -9.12
N GLY A 166 -14.15 -9.97 -10.18
CA GLY A 166 -14.44 -10.44 -11.55
C GLY A 166 -15.61 -9.71 -12.24
N ARG A 167 -16.04 -8.56 -11.72
CA ARG A 167 -17.14 -7.77 -12.29
C ARG A 167 -16.73 -6.32 -12.51
N LEU A 168 -17.02 -5.80 -13.70
CA LEU A 168 -16.89 -4.37 -13.98
C LEU A 168 -17.83 -3.55 -13.08
N LEU A 169 -17.35 -2.39 -12.66
CA LEU A 169 -18.15 -1.41 -11.94
C LEU A 169 -19.16 -0.75 -12.88
N GLY A 170 -20.24 -0.20 -12.29
CA GLY A 170 -21.17 0.65 -13.04
C GLY A 170 -20.54 1.98 -13.47
N GLU A 171 -19.54 2.44 -12.72
CA GLU A 171 -18.77 3.66 -12.97
C GLU A 171 -17.33 3.44 -12.51
N ALA A 172 -16.37 3.81 -13.36
CA ALA A 172 -14.95 3.75 -13.01
C ALA A 172 -14.60 4.87 -12.01
N ARG A 173 -13.70 4.59 -11.07
CA ARG A 173 -13.28 5.57 -10.06
C ARG A 173 -11.80 5.84 -10.20
N ARG A 174 -11.42 7.12 -10.29
CA ARG A 174 -10.00 7.50 -10.29
C ARG A 174 -9.42 7.27 -8.91
N VAL A 175 -8.33 6.53 -8.85
CA VAL A 175 -7.63 6.17 -7.60
C VAL A 175 -6.47 7.13 -7.37
N ARG A 176 -5.63 7.37 -8.37
CA ARG A 176 -4.52 8.32 -8.22
C ARG A 176 -3.96 8.81 -9.54
N GLY A 177 -3.29 9.96 -9.47
CA GLY A 177 -2.37 10.40 -10.52
C GLY A 177 -0.99 9.77 -10.35
N LEU A 178 -0.30 9.55 -11.47
CA LEU A 178 1.09 9.13 -11.50
C LEU A 178 1.92 10.16 -12.25
N SER A 179 3.10 10.47 -11.71
CA SER A 179 4.14 11.19 -12.43
C SER A 179 4.99 10.19 -13.19
N LEU A 180 4.62 9.97 -14.45
CA LEU A 180 5.29 9.04 -15.35
C LEU A 180 6.47 9.75 -16.04
N PRO A 181 7.43 9.01 -16.64
CA PRO A 181 8.45 9.65 -17.44
C PRO A 181 7.84 10.27 -18.71
N PRO A 182 8.43 11.32 -19.27
CA PRO A 182 8.03 11.82 -20.59
C PRO A 182 8.13 10.72 -21.66
N GLN A 183 7.37 10.85 -22.75
CA GLN A 183 7.36 9.90 -23.87
C GLN A 183 7.01 8.45 -23.45
N SER A 184 6.20 8.30 -22.40
CA SER A 184 5.63 7.00 -22.03
C SER A 184 4.48 6.61 -22.94
N ALA A 185 4.60 5.45 -23.57
CA ALA A 185 3.61 4.92 -24.52
C ALA A 185 3.31 3.42 -24.29
N PHE A 186 4.20 2.69 -23.61
CA PHE A 186 4.09 1.26 -23.35
C PHE A 186 4.11 0.98 -21.86
N CYS A 187 3.19 0.13 -21.41
CA CYS A 187 3.23 -0.41 -20.06
C CYS A 187 2.85 -1.87 -20.00
N GLN A 188 3.31 -2.52 -18.92
CA GLN A 188 2.98 -3.88 -18.53
C GLN A 188 2.82 -3.92 -17.02
N THR A 189 2.04 -4.86 -16.49
CA THR A 189 2.00 -5.08 -15.05
C THR A 189 2.18 -6.55 -14.71
N ASP A 190 2.84 -6.80 -13.58
CA ASP A 190 2.86 -8.11 -12.94
C ASP A 190 1.89 -8.09 -11.75
N ASP A 191 0.74 -8.74 -11.94
CA ASP A 191 -0.30 -8.86 -10.90
C ASP A 191 0.24 -9.53 -9.63
N ALA A 192 1.15 -10.50 -9.79
CA ALA A 192 1.62 -11.33 -8.69
C ALA A 192 2.62 -10.57 -7.80
N SER A 193 3.53 -9.79 -8.39
CA SER A 193 4.49 -8.95 -7.65
C SER A 193 4.00 -7.54 -7.35
N GLY A 194 2.83 -7.14 -7.85
CA GLY A 194 2.29 -5.80 -7.66
C GLY A 194 3.14 -4.72 -8.33
N GLN A 195 3.63 -4.96 -9.55
CA GLN A 195 4.55 -4.05 -10.25
C GLN A 195 3.97 -3.56 -11.59
N LEU A 196 4.24 -2.30 -11.91
CA LEU A 196 3.96 -1.63 -13.17
C LEU A 196 5.29 -1.28 -13.84
N TYR A 197 5.39 -1.56 -15.13
CA TYR A 197 6.55 -1.27 -15.97
C TYR A 197 6.16 -0.26 -17.03
N VAL A 198 6.98 0.76 -17.24
CA VAL A 198 6.71 1.86 -18.16
C VAL A 198 7.98 2.22 -18.92
N ASN A 199 7.86 2.48 -20.22
CA ASN A 199 8.98 2.95 -21.03
C ASN A 199 9.16 4.48 -20.91
N GLU A 200 10.38 4.93 -21.10
CA GLU A 200 10.75 6.30 -21.44
C GLU A 200 11.59 6.19 -22.71
N GLU A 201 10.99 6.49 -23.86
CA GLU A 201 11.52 6.17 -25.19
C GLU A 201 13.02 6.46 -25.36
N SER A 202 13.46 7.65 -24.94
CA SER A 202 14.84 8.10 -25.11
C SER A 202 15.79 7.77 -23.95
N VAL A 203 15.30 7.12 -22.88
CA VAL A 203 16.05 6.90 -21.63
C VAL A 203 16.10 5.44 -21.19
N GLY A 204 14.98 4.73 -21.13
CA GLY A 204 14.98 3.34 -20.64
C GLY A 204 13.64 2.82 -20.12
N PHE A 205 13.71 1.79 -19.30
CA PHE A 205 12.55 1.12 -18.71
C PHE A 205 12.52 1.33 -17.20
N TRP A 206 11.33 1.61 -16.68
CA TRP A 206 11.11 1.92 -15.28
C TRP A 206 10.13 0.94 -14.65
N ARG A 207 10.36 0.58 -13.39
CA ARG A 207 9.46 -0.20 -12.54
C ARG A 207 8.86 0.70 -11.46
N TYR A 208 7.55 0.58 -11.23
CA TYR A 208 6.77 1.26 -10.20
C TYR A 208 5.97 0.22 -9.39
N PRO A 209 5.72 0.45 -8.09
CA PRO A 209 4.69 -0.26 -7.36
C PRO A 209 3.29 -0.01 -7.97
N ALA A 210 2.52 -1.07 -8.23
CA ALA A 210 1.21 -1.00 -8.88
C ALA A 210 0.03 -0.90 -7.90
N ASP A 211 0.19 -1.39 -6.67
CA ASP A 211 -0.87 -1.34 -5.65
C ASP A 211 -1.38 0.09 -5.44
N ALA A 212 -2.71 0.22 -5.29
CA ALA A 212 -3.40 1.51 -5.17
C ALA A 212 -2.81 2.40 -4.07
N GLU A 213 -2.50 1.77 -2.93
CA GLU A 213 -1.98 2.46 -1.76
C GLU A 213 -0.48 2.72 -1.86
N ALA A 214 0.28 2.08 -2.75
CA ALA A 214 1.74 2.13 -2.75
C ALA A 214 2.34 3.54 -2.92
N PRO A 215 3.59 3.77 -2.49
CA PRO A 215 4.25 5.06 -2.70
C PRO A 215 4.51 5.32 -4.19
N LEU A 216 4.60 6.60 -4.57
CA LEU A 216 5.00 7.00 -5.92
C LEU A 216 6.53 6.97 -6.03
N GLN A 217 7.07 5.77 -6.25
CA GLN A 217 8.50 5.53 -6.42
C GLN A 217 8.77 4.78 -7.73
N ARG A 218 9.98 4.95 -8.25
CA ARG A 218 10.40 4.23 -9.46
C ARG A 218 11.86 3.83 -9.42
N GLU A 219 12.14 2.69 -10.02
CA GLU A 219 13.49 2.15 -10.18
C GLU A 219 13.76 1.82 -11.66
N PRO A 220 14.98 2.01 -12.16
CA PRO A 220 15.32 1.59 -13.51
C PRO A 220 15.37 0.07 -13.60
N VAL A 221 14.78 -0.49 -14.66
CA VAL A 221 15.02 -1.87 -15.10
C VAL A 221 16.29 -1.92 -15.94
N ASP A 222 16.39 -1.01 -16.91
CA ASP A 222 17.59 -0.77 -17.71
C ASP A 222 17.53 0.65 -18.30
N LEU A 223 18.69 1.17 -18.69
CA LEU A 223 18.87 2.51 -19.23
C LEU A 223 19.62 2.46 -20.56
N ARG A 224 19.52 3.54 -21.33
CA ARG A 224 20.32 3.75 -22.52
C ARG A 224 21.79 3.90 -22.19
N GLN A 225 22.64 3.44 -23.10
CA GLN A 225 24.07 3.68 -23.04
C GLN A 225 24.39 5.18 -22.85
N PRO A 226 25.42 5.52 -22.03
CA PRO A 226 26.38 4.60 -21.40
C PRO A 226 25.95 4.05 -20.02
N PHE A 227 24.72 4.30 -19.58
CA PHE A 227 24.26 3.97 -18.21
C PHE A 227 23.64 2.58 -18.07
N GLY A 228 23.22 1.98 -19.18
CA GLY A 228 22.71 0.61 -19.23
C GLY A 228 22.98 -0.04 -20.59
N SER A 229 22.19 -1.06 -20.94
CA SER A 229 22.44 -1.90 -22.12
C SER A 229 21.71 -1.46 -23.39
N LEU A 230 20.66 -0.63 -23.28
CA LEU A 230 19.86 -0.17 -24.41
C LEU A 230 20.69 0.70 -25.37
N ALA A 231 20.57 0.45 -26.66
CA ALA A 231 21.40 1.14 -27.66
C ALA A 231 20.78 2.49 -28.07
N HIS A 232 19.49 2.47 -28.43
CA HIS A 232 18.82 3.60 -29.07
C HIS A 232 17.54 4.01 -28.36
N ALA A 233 16.52 3.15 -28.37
CA ALA A 233 15.18 3.50 -27.89
C ALA A 233 14.56 2.39 -27.00
N ALA A 234 13.65 2.78 -26.12
CA ALA A 234 12.88 1.89 -25.26
C ALA A 234 11.41 1.89 -25.69
N ALA A 235 10.94 0.82 -26.33
CA ALA A 235 9.57 0.72 -26.85
C ALA A 235 8.75 -0.38 -26.16
N GLY A 236 8.04 -1.21 -26.93
CA GLY A 236 7.20 -2.28 -26.40
C GLY A 236 7.97 -3.25 -25.52
N MET A 237 7.32 -3.65 -24.42
CA MET A 237 7.81 -4.67 -23.51
C MET A 237 6.71 -5.67 -23.18
N THR A 238 7.11 -6.86 -22.75
CA THR A 238 6.20 -7.90 -22.25
C THR A 238 6.87 -8.67 -21.11
N LEU A 239 6.05 -9.17 -20.20
CA LEU A 239 6.50 -9.94 -19.04
C LEU A 239 6.30 -11.44 -19.28
N VAL A 240 7.19 -12.24 -18.69
CA VAL A 240 7.03 -13.67 -18.44
C VAL A 240 7.46 -13.95 -17.00
N PRO A 241 7.03 -15.04 -16.37
CA PRO A 241 7.45 -15.35 -15.00
C PRO A 241 8.98 -15.31 -14.83
N GLY A 242 9.47 -14.33 -14.05
CA GLY A 242 10.90 -14.13 -13.77
C GLY A 242 11.68 -13.29 -14.80
N GLY A 243 11.03 -12.74 -15.83
CA GLY A 243 11.73 -11.98 -16.86
C GLY A 243 10.89 -10.96 -17.61
N LEU A 244 11.59 -10.02 -18.23
CA LEU A 244 11.04 -8.97 -19.07
C LEU A 244 11.74 -9.03 -20.43
N LEU A 245 10.95 -9.01 -21.50
CA LEU A 245 11.45 -8.88 -22.87
C LEU A 245 11.10 -7.48 -23.37
N ALA A 246 12.07 -6.77 -23.97
CA ALA A 246 11.87 -5.39 -24.41
C ALA A 246 12.47 -5.13 -25.79
N LEU A 247 11.81 -4.25 -26.56
CA LEU A 247 12.22 -3.88 -27.90
C LEU A 247 13.03 -2.59 -27.90
N ASP A 248 14.12 -2.60 -28.65
CA ASP A 248 14.82 -1.41 -29.13
C ASP A 248 14.60 -1.31 -30.65
N PRO A 249 13.58 -0.58 -31.10
CA PRO A 249 13.11 -0.60 -32.49
C PRO A 249 14.17 -0.03 -33.46
N GLU A 250 14.80 1.09 -33.10
CA GLU A 250 15.85 1.73 -33.90
C GLU A 250 17.08 0.82 -34.09
N ALA A 251 17.39 0.00 -33.09
CA ALA A 251 18.45 -0.99 -33.17
C ALA A 251 18.00 -2.31 -33.84
N SER A 252 16.69 -2.52 -33.98
CA SER A 252 16.07 -3.79 -34.40
C SER A 252 16.56 -4.98 -33.55
N VAL A 253 16.50 -4.82 -32.22
CA VAL A 253 16.88 -5.89 -31.28
C VAL A 253 15.83 -6.12 -30.19
N LEU A 254 15.86 -7.33 -29.64
CA LEU A 254 15.10 -7.78 -28.48
C LEU A 254 16.05 -7.97 -27.30
N HIS A 255 15.83 -7.21 -26.23
CA HIS A 255 16.53 -7.34 -24.97
C HIS A 255 15.82 -8.33 -24.05
N LEU A 256 16.59 -9.20 -23.40
CA LEU A 256 16.13 -10.14 -22.39
C LEU A 256 16.65 -9.72 -21.02
N TYR A 257 15.74 -9.52 -20.08
CA TYR A 257 16.06 -9.18 -18.69
C TYR A 257 15.52 -10.25 -17.75
N ARG A 258 16.33 -10.65 -16.78
CA ARG A 258 15.95 -11.58 -15.73
C ARG A 258 15.92 -10.86 -14.39
N GLN A 259 14.91 -11.17 -13.60
CA GLN A 259 14.82 -10.69 -12.22
C GLN A 259 15.54 -11.66 -11.28
N ASN A 260 16.40 -11.13 -10.43
CA ASN A 260 17.04 -11.86 -9.33
C ASN A 260 16.90 -11.07 -8.01
N GLU A 261 17.39 -11.62 -6.90
CA GLU A 261 17.29 -10.98 -5.57
C GLU A 261 17.97 -9.60 -5.50
N ALA A 262 18.96 -9.34 -6.35
CA ALA A 262 19.66 -8.06 -6.43
C ALA A 262 19.00 -7.05 -7.40
N GLY A 263 17.95 -7.45 -8.13
CA GLY A 263 17.22 -6.61 -9.07
C GLY A 263 17.20 -7.17 -10.49
N TRP A 264 17.08 -6.26 -11.46
CA TRP A 264 17.04 -6.62 -12.88
C TRP A 264 18.45 -6.77 -13.46
N GLN A 265 18.66 -7.85 -14.22
CA GLN A 265 19.90 -8.13 -14.91
C GLN A 265 19.63 -8.34 -16.40
N ALA A 266 20.40 -7.66 -17.26
CA ALA A 266 20.42 -7.96 -18.69
C ALA A 266 21.07 -9.34 -18.93
N ASP A 267 20.32 -10.24 -19.55
CA ASP A 267 20.78 -11.59 -19.90
C ASP A 267 21.40 -11.59 -21.31
N GLU A 268 20.63 -11.18 -22.33
CA GLU A 268 21.05 -11.25 -23.74
C GLU A 268 20.34 -10.21 -24.61
N VAL A 269 20.96 -9.87 -25.75
CA VAL A 269 20.40 -9.02 -26.81
C VAL A 269 20.35 -9.83 -28.10
N ILE A 270 19.16 -9.92 -28.70
CA ILE A 270 18.90 -10.75 -29.88
C ILE A 270 18.56 -9.85 -31.06
N ALA A 271 19.25 -10.03 -32.19
CA ALA A 271 18.91 -9.34 -33.43
C ALA A 271 17.56 -9.80 -33.97
N LEU A 272 16.71 -8.84 -34.36
CA LEU A 272 15.42 -9.08 -35.00
C LEU A 272 15.58 -8.95 -36.52
N ASP A 273 16.37 -9.84 -37.10
CA ASP A 273 16.66 -9.83 -38.54
C ASP A 273 15.37 -9.87 -39.37
N GLY A 274 15.23 -8.88 -40.25
CA GLY A 274 14.09 -8.79 -41.14
C GLY A 274 12.86 -8.18 -40.52
N PHE A 275 12.92 -7.58 -39.32
CA PHE A 275 11.98 -6.59 -38.78
C PHE A 275 12.38 -5.16 -39.19
N ASP A 276 11.43 -4.23 -39.22
CA ASP A 276 11.64 -2.80 -39.52
C ASP A 276 10.99 -1.96 -38.42
N GLU A 277 11.79 -1.47 -37.47
CA GLU A 277 11.30 -0.75 -36.28
C GLU A 277 10.17 -1.49 -35.52
N PRO A 278 10.43 -2.72 -35.01
CA PRO A 278 9.42 -3.46 -34.26
C PRO A 278 9.14 -2.78 -32.91
N GLU A 279 7.91 -2.33 -32.71
CA GLU A 279 7.51 -1.60 -31.51
C GLU A 279 6.58 -2.40 -30.57
N ARG A 280 5.97 -3.48 -31.05
CA ARG A 280 4.96 -4.22 -30.28
C ARG A 280 5.35 -5.68 -30.08
N ILE A 281 5.21 -6.12 -28.83
CA ILE A 281 5.52 -7.48 -28.41
C ILE A 281 4.45 -7.99 -27.46
N SER A 282 4.12 -9.28 -27.59
CA SER A 282 3.36 -10.04 -26.59
C SER A 282 4.01 -11.39 -26.40
N ALA A 283 4.08 -11.86 -25.16
CA ALA A 283 4.68 -13.14 -24.81
C ALA A 283 3.73 -14.06 -24.04
N ARG A 284 3.93 -15.37 -24.24
CA ARG A 284 3.38 -16.44 -23.43
C ARG A 284 4.44 -17.47 -23.10
N ARG A 285 4.50 -17.91 -21.85
CA ARG A 285 5.35 -19.05 -21.46
C ARG A 285 4.74 -20.36 -21.99
N SER A 286 5.57 -21.21 -22.57
CA SER A 286 5.23 -22.55 -23.04
C SER A 286 6.21 -23.59 -22.49
N ALA A 287 5.94 -24.88 -22.73
CA ALA A 287 6.88 -25.95 -22.36
C ALA A 287 8.23 -25.85 -23.10
N GLU A 288 8.24 -25.24 -24.30
CA GLU A 288 9.40 -25.19 -25.19
C GLU A 288 10.14 -23.84 -25.14
N GLY A 289 9.75 -22.93 -24.26
CA GLY A 289 10.31 -21.58 -24.18
C GLY A 289 9.23 -20.51 -24.09
N VAL A 290 9.47 -19.37 -24.71
CA VAL A 290 8.53 -18.25 -24.81
C VAL A 290 8.00 -18.17 -26.24
N GLU A 291 6.67 -18.18 -26.37
CA GLU A 291 5.98 -17.83 -27.61
C GLU A 291 5.82 -16.32 -27.67
N LEU A 292 6.10 -15.74 -28.84
CA LEU A 292 6.08 -14.31 -29.07
C LEU A 292 5.16 -13.96 -30.24
N LEU A 293 4.50 -12.81 -30.11
CA LEU A 293 3.98 -12.05 -31.22
C LEU A 293 4.79 -10.76 -31.31
N LEU A 294 5.36 -10.48 -32.48
CA LEU A 294 6.13 -9.29 -32.78
C LEU A 294 5.43 -8.54 -33.92
N ALA A 295 5.24 -7.23 -33.77
CA ALA A 295 4.61 -6.39 -34.77
C ALA A 295 5.49 -5.20 -35.12
N ASP A 296 5.53 -4.91 -36.43
CA ASP A 296 6.11 -3.73 -37.03
C ASP A 296 5.16 -3.15 -38.11
N GLU A 297 5.61 -2.16 -38.88
CA GLU A 297 4.79 -1.53 -39.92
C GLU A 297 4.28 -2.50 -41.01
N ARG A 298 4.96 -3.63 -41.24
CA ARG A 298 4.58 -4.63 -42.25
C ARG A 298 3.55 -5.61 -41.71
N GLY A 299 3.51 -5.84 -40.41
CA GLY A 299 2.44 -6.54 -39.72
C GLY A 299 2.92 -7.45 -38.59
N LEU A 300 2.09 -8.44 -38.26
CA LEU A 300 2.29 -9.32 -37.13
C LEU A 300 2.99 -10.63 -37.53
N GLN A 301 4.00 -11.04 -36.76
CA GLN A 301 4.71 -12.30 -36.92
C GLN A 301 4.76 -13.05 -35.59
N SER A 302 4.59 -14.38 -35.63
CA SER A 302 4.87 -15.22 -34.47
C SER A 302 6.33 -15.65 -34.42
N ALA A 303 6.87 -15.78 -33.22
CA ALA A 303 8.21 -16.33 -33.00
C ALA A 303 8.25 -17.22 -31.75
N ARG A 304 9.30 -18.03 -31.62
CA ARG A 304 9.58 -18.83 -30.43
C ARG A 304 11.02 -18.62 -29.99
N LEU A 305 11.19 -18.42 -28.69
CA LEU A 305 12.47 -18.18 -28.02
C LEU A 305 12.74 -19.26 -26.98
N ASP A 306 13.88 -19.94 -27.04
CA ASP A 306 14.28 -20.99 -26.07
C ASP A 306 14.87 -20.41 -24.75
N TRP A 307 14.26 -19.34 -24.24
CA TRP A 307 14.62 -18.69 -22.98
C TRP A 307 13.54 -18.94 -21.92
N GLN A 308 13.93 -19.30 -20.70
CA GLN A 308 12.98 -19.58 -19.61
C GLN A 308 13.57 -19.12 -18.27
N PRO A 309 13.39 -17.85 -17.90
CA PRO A 309 13.82 -17.39 -16.58
C PRO A 309 12.99 -18.07 -15.49
N THR A 310 13.55 -18.13 -14.30
CA THR A 310 12.88 -18.66 -13.10
C THR A 310 12.32 -17.49 -12.31
N ALA A 311 11.02 -17.52 -12.03
CA ALA A 311 10.39 -16.53 -11.16
C ALA A 311 10.93 -16.64 -9.73
N LEU A 312 11.12 -15.49 -9.08
CA LEU A 312 11.43 -15.45 -7.66
C LEU A 312 10.22 -15.93 -6.86
N SER A 313 10.48 -16.58 -5.72
CA SER A 313 9.43 -16.92 -4.77
C SER A 313 8.85 -15.63 -4.21
N GLN A 314 7.54 -15.49 -4.27
CA GLN A 314 6.82 -14.39 -3.64
C GLN A 314 6.31 -14.82 -2.27
N ALA A 315 6.30 -13.88 -1.33
CA ALA A 315 5.62 -14.09 -0.05
C ALA A 315 4.11 -14.22 -0.29
N GLU A 316 3.43 -14.98 0.58
CA GLU A 316 1.96 -15.00 0.55
C GLU A 316 1.43 -13.58 0.83
N PRO A 317 0.48 -13.08 0.03
CA PRO A 317 -0.13 -11.77 0.28
C PRO A 317 -0.77 -11.71 1.66
N ILE A 318 -0.54 -10.61 2.38
CA ILE A 318 -1.27 -10.30 3.61
C ILE A 318 -2.74 -10.05 3.24
N VAL A 319 -3.67 -10.62 4.02
CA VAL A 319 -5.11 -10.45 3.79
C VAL A 319 -5.49 -8.97 3.82
N SER A 320 -6.24 -8.53 2.81
CA SER A 320 -6.70 -7.16 2.67
C SER A 320 -8.19 -7.08 3.03
N LEU A 321 -8.53 -6.26 4.03
CA LEU A 321 -9.88 -6.13 4.56
C LEU A 321 -10.48 -4.78 4.14
N PRO A 322 -11.63 -4.76 3.43
CA PRO A 322 -12.17 -3.52 2.88
C PRO A 322 -12.65 -2.58 4.00
N ALA A 323 -12.22 -1.31 3.94
CA ALA A 323 -12.70 -0.28 4.86
C ALA A 323 -14.25 -0.16 4.83
N ALA A 324 -14.87 -0.01 5.99
CA ALA A 324 -16.33 0.13 6.08
C ALA A 324 -16.77 1.60 6.00
N VAL A 325 -16.03 2.50 6.63
CA VAL A 325 -16.28 3.95 6.67
C VAL A 325 -14.94 4.67 6.53
N GLU A 326 -14.94 5.85 5.93
CA GLU A 326 -13.84 6.80 6.00
C GLU A 326 -14.35 8.14 6.55
N THR A 327 -13.50 8.90 7.21
CA THR A 327 -13.87 10.24 7.68
C THR A 327 -13.82 11.26 6.56
N GLY A 328 -14.49 12.40 6.78
CA GLY A 328 -14.09 13.64 6.11
C GLY A 328 -12.58 13.88 6.32
N PRO A 329 -11.88 14.45 5.32
CA PRO A 329 -10.44 14.65 5.42
C PRO A 329 -10.10 15.79 6.36
N VAL A 330 -8.91 15.76 6.96
CA VAL A 330 -8.42 16.87 7.78
C VAL A 330 -8.18 18.10 6.90
N ALA A 331 -8.24 19.30 7.49
CA ALA A 331 -8.12 20.54 6.73
C ALA A 331 -6.67 20.83 6.28
N SER A 332 -5.68 20.32 7.01
CA SER A 332 -4.26 20.61 6.79
C SER A 332 -3.66 19.73 5.68
N LEU A 333 -2.72 20.31 4.92
CA LEU A 333 -2.04 19.64 3.80
C LEU A 333 -0.81 18.84 4.26
N GLY A 334 -0.44 17.82 3.49
CA GLY A 334 0.71 16.94 3.74
C GLY A 334 0.48 16.04 4.96
N ASP A 335 1.57 15.63 5.62
CA ASP A 335 1.54 14.91 6.90
C ASP A 335 0.81 15.74 7.97
N ALA A 336 -0.41 15.33 8.32
CA ALA A 336 -1.39 16.11 9.06
C ALA A 336 -2.32 15.26 9.92
N ALA A 337 -3.08 14.31 9.36
CA ALA A 337 -3.87 13.41 10.20
C ALA A 337 -2.90 12.44 10.87
N ASP A 338 -3.12 12.12 12.15
CA ASP A 338 -2.12 11.34 12.89
C ASP A 338 -2.73 10.25 13.76
N ASP A 339 -3.29 10.63 14.91
CA ASP A 339 -3.67 9.66 15.93
C ASP A 339 -5.16 9.72 16.21
N PRO A 340 -5.88 8.58 16.15
CA PRO A 340 -7.27 8.49 16.53
C PRO A 340 -7.44 8.11 18.01
N ALA A 341 -8.54 8.53 18.61
CA ALA A 341 -9.05 7.95 19.86
C ALA A 341 -10.57 7.73 19.78
N ILE A 342 -11.08 6.70 20.45
CA ILE A 342 -12.51 6.36 20.42
C ILE A 342 -13.15 6.70 21.76
N TRP A 343 -14.05 7.69 21.78
CA TRP A 343 -14.90 7.97 22.92
C TRP A 343 -16.22 7.19 22.82
N VAL A 344 -16.40 6.23 23.73
CA VAL A 344 -17.64 5.43 23.83
C VAL A 344 -18.68 6.18 24.66
N HIS A 345 -19.82 6.51 24.05
CA HIS A 345 -20.88 7.21 24.75
C HIS A 345 -21.50 6.32 25.86
N PRO A 346 -21.55 6.77 27.13
CA PRO A 346 -21.84 5.88 28.27
C PRO A 346 -23.23 5.22 28.32
N ARG A 347 -24.20 5.69 27.53
CA ARG A 347 -25.60 5.21 27.56
C ARG A 347 -26.21 4.97 26.19
N ASP A 348 -25.54 5.36 25.13
CA ASP A 348 -26.09 5.38 23.78
C ASP A 348 -24.94 5.19 22.79
N PRO A 349 -24.55 3.94 22.49
CA PRO A 349 -23.33 3.67 21.75
C PRO A 349 -23.31 4.27 20.33
N ALA A 350 -24.47 4.53 19.72
CA ALA A 350 -24.56 5.19 18.42
C ALA A 350 -24.13 6.67 18.47
N GLN A 351 -24.10 7.28 19.67
CA GLN A 351 -23.60 8.63 19.89
C GLN A 351 -22.10 8.67 20.27
N SER A 352 -21.38 7.56 20.12
CA SER A 352 -19.93 7.54 20.30
C SER A 352 -19.23 8.44 19.27
N ARG A 353 -17.98 8.80 19.56
CA ARG A 353 -17.19 9.71 18.73
C ARG A 353 -15.81 9.12 18.47
N VAL A 354 -15.27 9.45 17.31
CA VAL A 354 -13.87 9.28 16.99
C VAL A 354 -13.21 10.65 17.04
N LEU A 355 -12.16 10.78 17.83
CA LEU A 355 -11.29 11.95 17.88
C LEU A 355 -10.13 11.65 16.94
N GLY A 356 -9.65 12.64 16.20
CA GLY A 356 -8.46 12.52 15.37
C GLY A 356 -7.64 13.81 15.45
N THR A 357 -6.33 13.68 15.65
CA THR A 357 -5.43 14.83 15.65
C THR A 357 -5.12 15.30 14.23
N ASP A 358 -5.14 16.62 14.05
CA ASP A 358 -4.50 17.31 12.94
C ASP A 358 -3.19 17.89 13.49
N LYS A 359 -2.05 17.24 13.18
CA LYS A 359 -0.66 17.57 13.52
C LYS A 359 -0.32 19.05 13.31
N LYS A 360 -1.10 19.77 12.49
CA LYS A 360 -0.93 21.18 12.13
C LYS A 360 -2.09 22.08 12.59
N GLY A 361 -3.17 21.51 13.11
CA GLY A 361 -4.43 22.22 13.30
C GLY A 361 -5.10 22.08 14.67
N GLY A 362 -5.00 20.92 15.33
CA GLY A 362 -5.66 20.67 16.61
C GLY A 362 -6.36 19.31 16.65
N LEU A 363 -7.58 19.28 17.19
CA LEU A 363 -8.36 18.05 17.37
C LEU A 363 -9.67 18.11 16.58
N VAL A 364 -9.90 17.13 15.72
CA VAL A 364 -11.12 16.96 14.95
C VAL A 364 -11.94 15.82 15.55
N VAL A 365 -13.26 15.95 15.55
CA VAL A 365 -14.17 14.95 16.14
C VAL A 365 -15.18 14.52 15.10
N TYR A 366 -15.34 13.21 14.94
CA TYR A 366 -16.21 12.56 13.97
C TYR A 366 -17.27 11.69 14.66
N ASP A 367 -18.39 11.48 13.98
CA ASP A 367 -19.35 10.42 14.32
C ASP A 367 -18.96 9.05 13.72
N LEU A 368 -19.74 8.02 14.00
CA LEU A 368 -19.49 6.66 13.50
C LEU A 368 -19.74 6.49 12.00
N ASP A 369 -20.32 7.50 11.34
CA ASP A 369 -20.48 7.56 9.88
C ASP A 369 -19.34 8.37 9.22
N GLY A 370 -18.32 8.77 10.01
CA GLY A 370 -17.15 9.52 9.54
C GLY A 370 -17.40 11.01 9.32
N ARG A 371 -18.57 11.54 9.71
CA ARG A 371 -18.87 12.97 9.56
C ARG A 371 -18.23 13.77 10.67
N GLN A 372 -17.52 14.84 10.30
CA GLN A 372 -17.00 15.79 11.27
C GLN A 372 -18.16 16.48 12.01
N VAL A 373 -18.11 16.43 13.34
CA VAL A 373 -19.08 17.06 14.25
C VAL A 373 -18.49 18.20 15.07
N GLN A 374 -17.17 18.22 15.31
CA GLN A 374 -16.45 19.34 15.94
C GLN A 374 -15.03 19.48 15.36
N ASP A 375 -14.51 20.69 15.42
CA ASP A 375 -13.11 21.05 15.12
C ASP A 375 -12.63 22.01 16.21
N LEU A 376 -11.58 21.61 16.93
CA LEU A 376 -11.01 22.31 18.07
C LEU A 376 -9.58 22.69 17.73
N ARG A 377 -9.40 23.95 17.32
CA ARG A 377 -8.08 24.49 16.99
C ARG A 377 -7.27 24.71 18.25
N ALA A 378 -6.21 23.92 18.41
CA ALA A 378 -5.41 23.84 19.62
C ALA A 378 -3.89 23.76 19.33
N GLY A 379 -3.47 24.14 18.12
CA GLY A 379 -2.07 24.09 17.71
C GLY A 379 -1.65 22.72 17.18
N ARG A 380 -0.35 22.43 17.24
CA ARG A 380 0.25 21.20 16.73
C ARG A 380 0.10 20.02 17.71
N LEU A 381 -1.09 19.43 17.76
CA LEU A 381 -1.34 18.21 18.54
C LEU A 381 -0.80 16.97 17.81
N ASN A 382 -0.09 16.07 18.49
CA ASN A 382 0.43 14.82 17.89
C ASN A 382 -0.51 13.65 18.19
N ASN A 383 -0.41 13.03 19.36
CA ASN A 383 -1.22 11.88 19.76
C ASN A 383 -2.37 12.29 20.70
N VAL A 384 -3.41 11.46 20.79
CA VAL A 384 -4.56 11.67 21.67
C VAL A 384 -5.06 10.35 22.27
N ASP A 385 -5.42 10.36 23.55
CA ASP A 385 -6.09 9.22 24.20
C ASP A 385 -7.22 9.72 25.12
N VAL A 386 -8.17 8.84 25.44
CA VAL A 386 -9.40 9.12 26.20
C VAL A 386 -9.52 8.20 27.42
N ARG A 387 -9.81 8.78 28.59
CA ARG A 387 -10.25 8.01 29.78
C ARG A 387 -11.54 8.56 30.36
N SER A 388 -12.38 7.63 30.81
CA SER A 388 -13.70 7.97 31.33
C SER A 388 -13.68 8.36 32.82
N GLY A 389 -14.67 9.15 33.24
CA GLY A 389 -15.01 9.32 34.64
C GLY A 389 -14.09 10.25 35.43
N PHE A 390 -13.34 11.11 34.78
CA PHE A 390 -12.47 12.11 35.42
C PHE A 390 -13.28 13.14 36.24
N ARG A 391 -12.74 13.52 37.41
CA ARG A 391 -13.35 14.55 38.27
C ARG A 391 -12.78 15.92 37.94
N LEU A 392 -13.65 16.83 37.46
CA LEU A 392 -13.32 18.22 37.20
C LEU A 392 -14.20 19.15 38.07
N GLY A 393 -13.64 19.58 39.20
CA GLY A 393 -14.38 20.27 40.25
C GLY A 393 -15.48 19.39 40.82
N SER A 394 -16.72 19.88 40.77
CA SER A 394 -17.91 19.12 41.18
C SER A 394 -18.48 18.21 40.07
N LYS A 395 -17.96 18.29 38.84
CA LYS A 395 -18.47 17.53 37.69
C LYS A 395 -17.65 16.26 37.47
N ARG A 396 -18.32 15.23 36.97
CA ARG A 396 -17.69 14.05 36.38
C ARG A 396 -17.80 14.16 34.86
N VAL A 397 -16.66 14.15 34.18
CA VAL A 397 -16.54 14.24 32.72
C VAL A 397 -15.77 13.02 32.22
N ASP A 398 -15.74 12.80 30.90
CA ASP A 398 -14.67 12.00 30.31
C ASP A 398 -13.57 12.96 29.84
N LEU A 399 -12.33 12.49 29.75
CA LEU A 399 -11.18 13.33 29.48
C LEU A 399 -10.44 12.79 28.26
N ALA A 400 -10.22 13.65 27.27
CA ALA A 400 -9.21 13.41 26.24
C ALA A 400 -7.96 14.21 26.59
N VAL A 401 -6.79 13.64 26.34
CA VAL A 401 -5.49 14.32 26.50
C VAL A 401 -4.71 14.15 25.22
N ALA A 402 -4.11 15.23 24.73
CA ALA A 402 -3.26 15.21 23.55
C ALA A 402 -1.88 15.80 23.85
N SER A 403 -0.84 15.33 23.17
CA SER A 403 0.49 15.94 23.24
C SER A 403 0.53 17.19 22.36
N ASN A 404 0.92 18.34 22.91
CA ASN A 404 0.96 19.61 22.18
C ASN A 404 2.40 20.08 21.95
N ARG A 405 2.83 20.05 20.68
CA ARG A 405 4.19 20.39 20.22
C ARG A 405 4.47 21.89 20.14
N ASP A 406 3.46 22.74 20.27
CA ASP A 406 3.68 24.20 20.33
C ASP A 406 4.19 24.64 21.70
N HIS A 407 3.75 23.96 22.77
CA HIS A 407 4.05 24.35 24.14
C HIS A 407 4.81 23.26 24.93
N ASN A 408 5.11 22.11 24.32
CA ASN A 408 5.61 20.92 25.01
C ASN A 408 4.76 20.58 26.24
N SER A 409 3.45 20.47 26.03
CA SER A 409 2.47 20.31 27.09
C SER A 409 1.51 19.15 26.83
N LEU A 410 0.88 18.66 27.89
CA LEU A 410 -0.30 17.83 27.82
C LEU A 410 -1.50 18.78 27.67
N HIS A 411 -2.24 18.72 26.56
CA HIS A 411 -3.43 19.53 26.32
C HIS A 411 -4.68 18.71 26.65
N LEU A 412 -5.57 19.24 27.51
CA LEU A 412 -6.67 18.48 28.09
C LEU A 412 -8.02 18.99 27.58
N PHE A 413 -8.87 18.06 27.15
CA PHE A 413 -10.24 18.32 26.71
C PHE A 413 -11.24 17.55 27.57
N ALA A 414 -12.21 18.25 28.16
CA ALA A 414 -13.33 17.61 28.82
C ALA A 414 -14.41 17.25 27.81
N ILE A 415 -14.87 15.99 27.84
CA ILE A 415 -15.97 15.47 27.05
C ILE A 415 -17.24 15.44 27.91
N ASP A 416 -18.28 16.13 27.45
CA ASP A 416 -19.59 16.03 28.07
C ASP A 416 -20.19 14.64 27.85
N ARG A 417 -20.44 13.92 28.95
CA ARG A 417 -20.89 12.52 28.94
C ARG A 417 -22.29 12.29 28.36
N ALA A 418 -23.08 13.34 28.15
CA ALA A 418 -24.43 13.25 27.62
C ALA A 418 -24.51 13.66 26.15
N SER A 419 -23.66 14.57 25.68
CA SER A 419 -23.69 15.06 24.30
C SER A 419 -22.47 14.69 23.45
N GLY A 420 -21.37 14.24 24.06
CA GLY A 420 -20.09 14.04 23.37
C GLY A 420 -19.45 15.33 22.89
N VAL A 421 -19.81 16.47 23.48
CA VAL A 421 -19.21 17.78 23.13
C VAL A 421 -17.91 17.93 23.89
N LEU A 422 -16.84 18.30 23.18
CA LEU A 422 -15.51 18.48 23.74
C LEU A 422 -15.27 19.96 24.05
N ARG A 423 -14.51 20.24 25.11
CA ARG A 423 -14.08 21.59 25.48
C ARG A 423 -12.65 21.56 26.00
N ASP A 424 -11.83 22.47 25.51
CA ASP A 424 -10.52 22.78 26.11
C ASP A 424 -10.73 23.16 27.59
N VAL A 425 -9.97 22.49 28.47
CA VAL A 425 -9.95 22.76 29.91
C VAL A 425 -8.58 23.15 30.44
N GLY A 426 -7.58 23.31 29.56
CA GLY A 426 -6.24 23.78 29.86
C GLY A 426 -5.14 22.77 29.55
N GLU A 427 -3.92 23.16 29.89
CA GLU A 427 -2.72 22.39 29.62
C GLU A 427 -1.91 22.14 30.90
N VAL A 428 -1.13 21.05 30.93
CA VAL A 428 -0.04 20.89 31.91
C VAL A 428 1.29 20.82 31.17
N ALA A 429 2.18 21.76 31.51
CA ALA A 429 3.49 21.88 30.91
C ALA A 429 4.38 20.68 31.26
N THR A 430 5.20 20.25 30.30
CA THR A 430 6.22 19.22 30.50
C THR A 430 7.62 19.81 30.32
N PRO A 431 8.66 19.18 30.88
CA PRO A 431 10.05 19.56 30.64
C PRO A 431 10.63 18.92 29.36
N LEU A 432 9.81 18.30 28.50
CA LEU A 432 10.29 17.68 27.25
C LEU A 432 10.71 18.75 26.25
N SER A 433 11.71 18.43 25.43
CA SER A 433 12.19 19.29 24.35
C SER A 433 11.29 19.20 23.13
N GLU A 434 10.90 17.98 22.77
CA GLU A 434 10.08 17.66 21.60
C GLU A 434 9.06 16.62 22.02
N ILE A 435 8.00 17.06 22.72
CA ILE A 435 6.90 16.14 23.07
C ILE A 435 6.36 15.48 21.80
N TYR A 436 6.10 14.19 21.85
CA TYR A 436 5.76 13.40 20.66
C TYR A 436 4.60 12.46 20.95
N GLY A 437 4.85 11.17 21.16
CA GLY A 437 3.83 10.17 21.51
C GLY A 437 3.11 10.45 22.84
N LEU A 438 1.87 9.95 22.94
CA LEU A 438 1.05 10.04 24.14
C LEU A 438 0.05 8.88 24.24
N CYS A 439 -0.10 8.35 25.44
CA CYS A 439 -1.21 7.49 25.84
C CYS A 439 -1.63 7.80 27.29
N MET A 440 -2.77 7.28 27.72
CA MET A 440 -3.28 7.41 29.08
C MET A 440 -3.29 6.06 29.79
N PHE A 441 -3.34 6.11 31.12
CA PHE A 441 -3.52 4.94 31.98
C PHE A 441 -4.50 5.31 33.09
N GLN A 442 -5.43 4.41 33.40
CA GLN A 442 -6.29 4.55 34.58
C GLN A 442 -6.06 3.35 35.51
N ASP A 443 -5.60 3.63 36.72
CA ASP A 443 -5.37 2.56 37.70
C ASP A 443 -6.69 1.99 38.24
N ARG A 444 -6.59 0.88 38.98
CA ARG A 444 -7.75 0.19 39.56
C ARG A 444 -8.54 1.03 40.57
N GLN A 445 -7.96 2.12 41.08
CA GLN A 445 -8.61 3.09 41.96
C GLN A 445 -9.31 4.22 41.18
N GLY A 446 -9.16 4.25 39.86
CA GLY A 446 -9.72 5.28 38.98
C GLY A 446 -8.85 6.54 38.89
N THR A 447 -7.61 6.51 39.39
CA THR A 447 -6.65 7.60 39.19
C THR A 447 -6.23 7.61 37.73
N THR A 448 -6.30 8.78 37.11
CA THR A 448 -5.99 8.94 35.68
C THR A 448 -4.58 9.51 35.53
N TYR A 449 -3.81 8.91 34.62
CA TYR A 449 -2.47 9.32 34.26
C TYR A 449 -2.38 9.61 32.76
N ALA A 450 -1.51 10.54 32.39
CA ALA A 450 -1.06 10.73 31.02
C ALA A 450 0.43 10.38 30.95
N ILE A 451 0.81 9.65 29.91
CA ILE A 451 2.18 9.21 29.65
C ILE A 451 2.55 9.79 28.29
N ALA A 452 3.55 10.65 28.26
CA ALA A 452 4.04 11.24 27.02
C ALA A 452 5.54 10.99 26.88
N ASN A 453 6.01 10.94 25.64
CA ASN A 453 7.43 10.78 25.35
C ASN A 453 8.01 11.94 24.55
N ASP A 454 9.34 11.98 24.54
CA ASP A 454 10.17 12.79 23.66
C ASP A 454 10.75 11.89 22.57
N LYS A 455 11.20 12.50 21.47
CA LYS A 455 11.90 11.80 20.38
C LYS A 455 13.23 11.19 20.81
N ASP A 456 13.80 11.66 21.92
CA ASP A 456 15.06 11.14 22.45
C ASP A 456 14.94 9.80 23.21
N GLY A 457 13.74 9.22 23.32
CA GLY A 457 13.46 7.99 24.08
C GLY A 457 12.91 8.23 25.49
N THR A 458 12.90 9.46 25.99
CA THR A 458 12.41 9.77 27.36
C THR A 458 10.89 9.67 27.45
N PHE A 459 10.40 8.98 28.47
CA PHE A 459 8.98 8.96 28.86
C PHE A 459 8.75 9.65 30.20
N LEU A 460 7.65 10.39 30.30
CA LEU A 460 7.15 11.02 31.52
C LEU A 460 5.71 10.58 31.81
N GLN A 461 5.45 10.14 33.04
CA GLN A 461 4.11 9.81 33.52
C GLN A 461 3.62 10.85 34.52
N TYR A 462 2.49 11.46 34.22
CA TYR A 462 1.83 12.48 35.02
C TYR A 462 0.55 11.94 35.65
N ARG A 463 0.40 12.09 36.97
CA ARG A 463 -0.88 11.89 37.66
C ARG A 463 -1.74 13.13 37.49
N LEU A 464 -2.95 12.98 36.95
CA LEU A 464 -3.86 14.09 36.66
C LEU A 464 -4.85 14.32 37.80
N ASP A 465 -5.03 15.58 38.20
CA ASP A 465 -6.03 16.00 39.20
C ASP A 465 -6.83 17.22 38.72
N GLY A 466 -8.13 17.05 38.56
CA GLY A 466 -9.08 18.12 38.22
C GLY A 466 -9.91 18.60 39.41
N SER A 467 -9.63 18.14 40.63
CA SER A 467 -10.46 18.38 41.82
C SER A 467 -10.71 19.86 42.13
N SER A 468 -9.78 20.73 41.76
CA SER A 468 -9.88 22.18 41.94
C SER A 468 -10.83 22.87 40.95
N GLY A 469 -11.32 22.15 39.93
CA GLY A 469 -12.06 22.71 38.80
C GLY A 469 -11.19 23.07 37.59
N GLN A 470 -9.86 23.05 37.75
CA GLN A 470 -8.87 23.15 36.69
C GLN A 470 -7.98 21.90 36.69
N PRO A 471 -7.59 21.37 35.53
CA PRO A 471 -6.67 20.25 35.46
C PRO A 471 -5.28 20.66 35.97
N ARG A 472 -4.64 19.73 36.67
CA ARG A 472 -3.25 19.79 37.09
C ARG A 472 -2.60 18.43 36.83
N GLY A 473 -1.30 18.42 36.60
CA GLY A 473 -0.53 17.18 36.53
C GLY A 473 0.66 17.21 37.48
N GLU A 474 0.91 16.10 38.14
CA GLU A 474 2.10 15.84 38.95
C GLU A 474 2.96 14.80 38.25
N LEU A 475 4.22 15.12 37.95
CA LEU A 475 5.17 14.15 37.40
C LEU A 475 5.47 13.09 38.47
N VAL A 476 5.05 11.85 38.22
CA VAL A 476 5.19 10.74 39.19
C VAL A 476 6.22 9.70 38.77
N ARG A 477 6.56 9.60 37.48
CA ARG A 477 7.57 8.66 36.99
C ARG A 477 8.24 9.18 35.71
N ARG A 478 9.50 8.80 35.55
CA ARG A 478 10.33 9.04 34.36
C ARG A 478 11.10 7.77 34.04
N PHE A 479 11.16 7.40 32.77
CA PHE A 479 12.01 6.32 32.25
C PHE A 479 12.44 6.64 30.82
N LYS A 480 13.24 5.77 30.20
CA LYS A 480 13.82 6.03 28.88
C LYS A 480 14.07 4.73 28.10
N LEU A 481 13.80 4.75 26.80
CA LEU A 481 14.26 3.77 25.81
C LEU A 481 15.53 4.30 25.09
N ASP A 482 16.17 3.45 24.29
CA ASP A 482 17.46 3.79 23.67
C ASP A 482 17.31 4.77 22.50
N SER A 483 16.21 4.70 21.75
CA SER A 483 15.92 5.56 20.60
C SER A 483 14.45 6.01 20.54
N GLN A 484 14.02 6.52 19.37
CA GLN A 484 12.77 7.25 19.18
C GLN A 484 11.54 6.35 19.39
N PRO A 485 10.62 6.71 20.31
CA PRO A 485 9.31 6.10 20.42
C PRO A 485 8.20 7.02 19.93
N GLU A 486 7.05 6.45 19.59
CA GLU A 486 5.81 7.21 19.36
C GLU A 486 4.60 6.45 19.90
N GLY A 487 4.27 5.31 19.30
CA GLY A 487 3.11 4.52 19.70
C GLY A 487 3.19 4.01 21.14
N CYS A 488 2.13 4.22 21.92
CA CYS A 488 1.97 3.56 23.21
C CYS A 488 0.52 3.26 23.55
N VAL A 489 0.31 2.22 24.36
CA VAL A 489 -1.02 1.87 24.88
C VAL A 489 -0.90 1.24 26.26
N ALA A 490 -1.74 1.67 27.20
CA ALA A 490 -1.83 1.05 28.51
C ALA A 490 -3.06 0.13 28.61
N ASP A 491 -2.83 -1.10 29.02
CA ASP A 491 -3.88 -2.00 29.49
C ASP A 491 -4.22 -1.67 30.94
N ASP A 492 -5.30 -0.91 31.14
CA ASP A 492 -5.80 -0.55 32.47
C ASP A 492 -6.14 -1.80 33.34
N ARG A 493 -6.54 -2.93 32.73
CA ARG A 493 -6.95 -4.15 33.46
C ARG A 493 -5.75 -4.88 34.05
N SER A 494 -4.72 -5.07 33.23
CA SER A 494 -3.49 -5.77 33.62
C SER A 494 -2.38 -4.84 34.14
N GLU A 495 -2.61 -3.52 34.13
CA GLU A 495 -1.66 -2.48 34.58
C GLU A 495 -0.31 -2.57 33.84
N ARG A 496 -0.37 -2.82 32.53
CA ARG A 496 0.80 -2.90 31.64
C ARG A 496 0.77 -1.78 30.60
N LEU A 497 1.94 -1.27 30.27
CA LEU A 497 2.14 -0.25 29.25
C LEU A 497 3.00 -0.86 28.14
N PHE A 498 2.47 -0.85 26.92
CA PHE A 498 3.19 -1.20 25.71
C PHE A 498 3.68 0.07 25.04
N VAL A 499 4.92 0.06 24.56
CA VAL A 499 5.57 1.19 23.89
C VAL A 499 6.30 0.70 22.65
N GLY A 500 6.10 1.36 21.52
CA GLY A 500 6.83 1.14 20.27
C GLY A 500 8.07 2.02 20.24
N GLU A 501 9.23 1.40 20.02
CA GLU A 501 10.45 2.07 19.59
C GLU A 501 10.56 1.83 18.08
N GLU A 502 10.42 2.89 17.28
CA GLU A 502 10.03 2.89 15.86
C GLU A 502 10.83 1.86 15.04
N ASP A 503 12.16 1.91 15.12
CA ASP A 503 13.08 1.08 14.32
C ASP A 503 13.48 -0.25 14.99
N VAL A 504 13.00 -0.52 16.21
CA VAL A 504 13.60 -1.55 17.07
C VAL A 504 12.60 -2.63 17.45
N ALA A 505 11.61 -2.28 18.27
CA ALA A 505 10.74 -3.26 18.91
C ALA A 505 9.53 -2.62 19.59
N VAL A 506 8.51 -3.45 19.85
CA VAL A 506 7.54 -3.18 20.91
C VAL A 506 8.08 -3.74 22.23
N TRP A 507 8.01 -2.91 23.27
CA TRP A 507 8.37 -3.23 24.63
C TRP A 507 7.14 -3.22 25.53
N VAL A 508 7.19 -3.98 26.62
CA VAL A 508 6.23 -3.90 27.72
C VAL A 508 6.93 -3.45 29.00
N VAL A 509 6.28 -2.55 29.75
CA VAL A 509 6.67 -2.12 31.11
C VAL A 509 5.45 -2.14 32.03
N ASP A 510 5.67 -2.15 33.34
CA ASP A 510 4.59 -1.95 34.32
C ASP A 510 4.05 -0.52 34.20
N ALA A 511 2.73 -0.32 34.16
CA ALA A 511 2.12 0.99 34.00
C ALA A 511 2.05 1.79 35.32
N ARG A 512 2.20 1.15 36.50
CA ARG A 512 2.05 1.82 37.79
C ARG A 512 3.25 2.69 38.12
N ALA A 513 2.97 3.91 38.58
CA ALA A 513 3.99 4.92 38.80
C ALA A 513 5.02 4.56 39.90
N ASP A 514 4.67 3.68 40.84
CA ASP A 514 5.53 3.23 41.95
C ASP A 514 6.38 1.99 41.63
N VAL A 515 6.18 1.38 40.46
CA VAL A 515 6.95 0.21 40.01
C VAL A 515 8.06 0.66 39.04
N PRO A 516 9.30 0.14 39.16
CA PRO A 516 10.36 0.43 38.20
C PRO A 516 9.96 0.10 36.75
N ALA A 517 10.29 0.99 35.80
CA ALA A 517 10.14 0.73 34.37
C ALA A 517 11.31 -0.11 33.88
N VAL A 518 11.09 -1.42 33.77
CA VAL A 518 12.06 -2.34 33.16
C VAL A 518 11.44 -2.82 31.85
N PRO A 519 11.93 -2.36 30.68
CA PRO A 519 11.40 -2.77 29.40
C PRO A 519 11.72 -4.24 29.12
N GLU A 520 10.70 -5.00 28.74
CA GLU A 520 10.80 -6.36 28.23
C GLU A 520 10.38 -6.35 26.76
N GLN A 521 11.24 -6.87 25.88
CA GLN A 521 10.95 -6.92 24.44
C GLN A 521 9.85 -7.96 24.18
N ILE A 522 8.80 -7.58 23.45
CA ILE A 522 7.72 -8.53 23.07
C ILE A 522 7.80 -8.95 21.61
N ILE A 523 8.19 -8.05 20.70
CA ILE A 523 8.40 -8.33 19.27
C ILE A 523 9.33 -7.27 18.67
N GLY A 524 10.26 -7.67 17.79
CA GLY A 524 11.21 -6.77 17.13
C GLY A 524 10.94 -6.64 15.62
N VAL A 525 11.54 -5.63 15.01
CA VAL A 525 11.59 -5.43 13.55
C VAL A 525 12.35 -6.58 12.87
N GLY A 526 11.96 -6.94 11.65
CA GLY A 526 12.62 -7.97 10.82
C GLY A 526 11.91 -9.34 10.80
N GLY A 527 10.74 -9.42 11.41
CA GLY A 527 9.81 -10.55 11.31
C GLY A 527 8.52 -10.13 10.61
N PRO A 528 7.34 -10.33 11.23
CA PRO A 528 6.08 -9.82 10.69
C PRO A 528 5.92 -8.30 10.83
N VAL A 529 6.80 -7.65 11.59
CA VAL A 529 6.82 -6.21 11.84
C VAL A 529 7.97 -5.57 11.06
N TYR A 530 7.62 -4.50 10.36
CA TYR A 530 8.46 -3.62 9.57
C TYR A 530 8.39 -2.22 10.16
N ASP A 531 9.56 -1.59 10.25
CA ASP A 531 9.80 -0.21 10.68
C ASP A 531 9.10 0.79 9.74
N ASP A 532 8.42 1.81 10.25
CA ASP A 532 8.34 2.22 11.66
C ASP A 532 7.23 1.49 12.45
N ILE A 533 7.49 1.19 13.73
CA ILE A 533 6.48 0.74 14.70
C ILE A 533 5.76 1.96 15.25
N GLU A 534 4.52 2.15 14.79
CA GLU A 534 3.72 3.32 15.11
C GLU A 534 2.62 3.00 16.13
N GLY A 535 1.38 3.43 15.87
CA GLY A 535 0.23 3.28 16.76
C GLY A 535 0.07 1.88 17.33
N LEU A 536 -0.20 1.81 18.63
CA LEU A 536 -0.48 0.59 19.36
C LEU A 536 -1.88 0.69 19.98
N ALA A 537 -2.67 -0.39 19.93
CA ALA A 537 -3.94 -0.44 20.65
C ALA A 537 -4.28 -1.83 21.17
N ILE A 538 -5.13 -1.90 22.19
CA ILE A 538 -5.50 -3.16 22.86
C ILE A 538 -6.98 -3.43 22.69
N TYR A 539 -7.29 -4.56 22.05
CA TYR A 539 -8.64 -5.08 21.96
C TYR A 539 -8.88 -6.10 23.06
N HIS A 540 -9.93 -5.89 23.86
CA HIS A 540 -10.35 -6.84 24.89
C HIS A 540 -11.44 -7.79 24.38
N GLY A 541 -11.06 -8.99 23.95
CA GLY A 541 -11.97 -10.02 23.46
C GLY A 541 -12.60 -10.89 24.53
N GLU A 542 -13.43 -11.85 24.10
CA GLU A 542 -14.15 -12.74 25.02
C GLU A 542 -13.27 -13.88 25.55
N ARG A 543 -12.39 -14.45 24.71
CA ARG A 543 -11.48 -15.55 25.12
C ARG A 543 -9.99 -15.12 25.13
N GLY A 544 -9.66 -13.94 24.60
CA GLY A 544 -8.33 -13.36 24.64
C GLY A 544 -8.32 -11.85 24.42
N ASP A 545 -7.32 -11.18 25.00
CA ASP A 545 -7.00 -9.78 24.72
C ASP A 545 -5.91 -9.75 23.64
N TYR A 546 -5.95 -8.78 22.73
CA TYR A 546 -5.02 -8.66 21.61
C TYR A 546 -4.37 -7.28 21.57
N LEU A 547 -3.08 -7.23 21.29
CA LEU A 547 -2.35 -6.02 20.93
C LEU A 547 -2.34 -5.92 19.41
N VAL A 548 -2.69 -4.75 18.88
CA VAL A 548 -2.62 -4.38 17.47
C VAL A 548 -1.48 -3.40 17.31
N ILE A 549 -0.60 -3.66 16.34
CA ILE A 549 0.56 -2.84 16.00
C ILE A 549 0.38 -2.29 14.59
N SER A 550 0.53 -0.97 14.42
CA SER A 550 0.76 -0.37 13.11
C SER A 550 2.18 -0.67 12.65
N SER A 551 2.33 -1.44 11.58
CA SER A 551 3.61 -1.71 10.93
C SER A 551 3.67 -0.85 9.67
N GLN A 552 4.19 0.37 9.81
CA GLN A 552 4.05 1.41 8.80
C GLN A 552 4.83 1.08 7.53
N GLY A 553 6.04 0.52 7.64
CA GLY A 553 6.93 0.27 6.50
C GLY A 553 6.41 -0.69 5.43
N ASN A 554 5.36 -1.47 5.72
CA ASN A 554 4.73 -2.37 4.75
C ASN A 554 3.21 -2.21 4.67
N ASP A 555 2.68 -1.10 5.20
CA ASP A 555 1.26 -0.74 5.22
C ASP A 555 0.38 -1.86 5.80
N SER A 556 0.78 -2.44 6.94
CA SER A 556 0.06 -3.57 7.57
C SER A 556 -0.15 -3.42 9.07
N TYR A 557 -1.02 -4.25 9.62
CA TYR A 557 -1.36 -4.28 11.03
C TYR A 557 -1.13 -5.67 11.59
N VAL A 558 -0.24 -5.79 12.57
CA VAL A 558 0.11 -7.07 13.20
C VAL A 558 -0.69 -7.25 14.48
N VAL A 559 -1.29 -8.43 14.65
CA VAL A 559 -2.07 -8.78 15.84
C VAL A 559 -1.34 -9.87 16.63
N LEU A 560 -1.19 -9.67 17.93
CA LEU A 560 -0.64 -10.64 18.87
C LEU A 560 -1.50 -10.75 20.13
N ASP A 561 -1.38 -11.85 20.87
CA ASP A 561 -1.99 -11.96 22.19
C ASP A 561 -1.41 -10.87 23.12
N ALA A 562 -2.24 -10.10 23.82
CA ALA A 562 -1.78 -9.04 24.73
C ALA A 562 -1.18 -9.58 26.03
N GLN A 563 -1.05 -10.90 26.18
CA GLN A 563 -0.50 -11.57 27.37
C GLN A 563 0.66 -12.48 26.95
N ALA A 564 1.66 -12.61 27.82
CA ALA A 564 2.78 -13.51 27.59
C ALA A 564 2.26 -14.94 27.29
N PRO A 565 2.78 -15.62 26.25
CA PRO A 565 4.03 -15.33 25.54
C PRO A 565 3.90 -14.41 24.30
N TYR A 566 2.85 -13.60 24.18
CA TYR A 566 2.66 -12.61 23.11
C TYR A 566 2.64 -13.24 21.71
N ALA A 567 1.90 -14.35 21.56
CA ALA A 567 1.89 -15.11 20.31
C ALA A 567 1.28 -14.28 19.17
N VAL A 568 1.98 -14.22 18.03
CA VAL A 568 1.49 -13.60 16.81
C VAL A 568 0.28 -14.37 16.28
N ARG A 569 -0.82 -13.66 16.05
CA ARG A 569 -2.09 -14.20 15.57
C ARG A 569 -2.28 -14.01 14.06
N GLY A 570 -1.58 -13.04 13.49
CA GLY A 570 -1.53 -12.80 12.05
C GLY A 570 -1.33 -11.32 11.76
N ALA A 571 -1.44 -10.98 10.47
CA ALA A 571 -1.41 -9.60 10.00
C ALA A 571 -2.50 -9.39 8.95
N PHE A 572 -2.95 -8.15 8.81
CA PHE A 572 -3.89 -7.74 7.77
C PHE A 572 -3.54 -6.35 7.23
N ARG A 573 -4.12 -5.98 6.10
CA ARG A 573 -4.12 -4.61 5.56
C ARG A 573 -5.55 -4.06 5.51
N ILE A 574 -5.69 -2.75 5.52
CA ILE A 574 -6.97 -2.11 5.19
C ILE A 574 -6.99 -1.81 3.69
N GLY A 575 -7.86 -2.52 3.00
CA GLY A 575 -8.02 -2.45 1.56
C GLY A 575 -9.15 -1.53 1.11
N LEU A 576 -9.15 -1.28 -0.19
CA LEU A 576 -10.19 -0.56 -0.89
C LEU A 576 -11.54 -1.29 -0.81
N ASN A 577 -12.61 -0.53 -0.66
CA ASN A 577 -14.00 -0.94 -0.79
C ASN A 577 -14.62 -0.36 -2.06
N ALA A 578 -14.66 -1.17 -3.12
CA ALA A 578 -15.13 -0.75 -4.44
C ALA A 578 -16.62 -0.35 -4.46
N GLU A 579 -17.45 -1.05 -3.68
CA GLU A 579 -18.89 -0.78 -3.59
C GLU A 579 -19.15 0.60 -2.98
N ARG A 580 -18.44 0.91 -1.88
CA ARG A 580 -18.58 2.19 -1.18
C ARG A 580 -17.76 3.31 -1.81
N GLY A 581 -16.75 2.98 -2.61
CA GLY A 581 -15.83 3.96 -3.15
C GLY A 581 -14.90 4.54 -2.10
N ILE A 582 -14.45 3.69 -1.17
CA ILE A 582 -13.49 4.03 -0.13
C ILE A 582 -12.18 3.34 -0.49
N ASP A 583 -11.08 4.05 -0.47
CA ASP A 583 -9.71 3.57 -0.60
C ASP A 583 -9.23 2.76 0.62
N GLY A 584 -8.02 2.20 0.53
CA GLY A 584 -7.38 1.53 1.65
C GLY A 584 -6.81 2.53 2.66
N ALA A 585 -5.91 2.04 3.52
CA ALA A 585 -5.09 2.90 4.35
C ALA A 585 -3.61 2.54 4.14
N SER A 586 -2.76 3.55 4.18
CA SER A 586 -1.31 3.37 4.14
C SER A 586 -0.59 4.48 4.91
N GLU A 587 0.70 4.27 5.20
CA GLU A 587 1.52 5.19 6.01
C GLU A 587 0.83 5.50 7.36
N THR A 588 0.19 4.49 7.97
CA THR A 588 -0.53 4.68 9.22
C THR A 588 0.43 5.02 10.37
N ASP A 589 0.33 6.25 10.87
CA ASP A 589 0.86 6.64 12.18
C ASP A 589 -0.01 6.00 13.28
N GLY A 590 -1.11 6.65 13.70
CA GLY A 590 -1.91 6.19 14.83
C GLY A 590 -3.06 5.23 14.49
N LEU A 591 -3.39 4.39 15.46
CA LEU A 591 -4.57 3.53 15.45
C LEU A 591 -5.20 3.42 16.85
N GLU A 592 -6.49 3.14 16.90
CA GLU A 592 -7.23 2.89 18.14
C GLU A 592 -8.25 1.77 17.92
N VAL A 593 -8.44 0.94 18.93
CA VAL A 593 -9.41 -0.16 18.90
C VAL A 593 -10.28 -0.17 20.14
N THR A 594 -11.58 -0.38 19.95
CA THR A 594 -12.50 -0.63 21.06
C THR A 594 -13.17 -1.98 20.90
N SER A 595 -13.38 -2.70 22.01
CA SER A 595 -14.26 -3.87 22.07
C SER A 595 -15.67 -3.55 22.55
N ALA A 596 -15.98 -2.27 22.78
CA ALA A 596 -17.33 -1.85 23.14
C ALA A 596 -18.31 -2.08 21.97
N ASN A 597 -19.51 -2.54 22.29
CA ASN A 597 -20.58 -2.64 21.31
C ASN A 597 -21.09 -1.24 20.93
N LEU A 598 -20.79 -0.78 19.71
CA LEU A 598 -21.26 0.50 19.19
C LEU A 598 -22.53 0.40 18.32
N GLY A 599 -23.15 -0.80 18.28
CA GLY A 599 -24.33 -1.10 17.47
C GLY A 599 -24.03 -1.44 16.01
N GLY A 600 -25.01 -2.03 15.31
CA GLY A 600 -24.90 -2.35 13.89
C GLY A 600 -23.69 -3.25 13.57
N ILE A 601 -22.88 -2.86 12.58
CA ILE A 601 -21.66 -3.58 12.19
C ILE A 601 -20.53 -3.46 13.23
N TRP A 602 -20.66 -2.54 14.18
CA TRP A 602 -19.70 -2.29 15.27
C TRP A 602 -20.09 -3.01 16.57
N ASN A 603 -20.97 -4.00 16.50
CA ASN A 603 -21.49 -4.70 17.68
C ASN A 603 -20.41 -5.48 18.46
N ARG A 604 -19.30 -5.79 17.80
CA ARG A 604 -18.09 -6.39 18.36
C ARG A 604 -16.94 -5.39 18.48
N GLY A 605 -17.22 -4.10 18.38
CA GLY A 605 -16.20 -3.06 18.38
C GLY A 605 -15.71 -2.66 16.99
N MET A 606 -14.70 -1.80 16.99
CA MET A 606 -14.22 -1.08 15.82
C MET A 606 -12.73 -0.79 15.97
N LEU A 607 -12.01 -0.92 14.85
CA LEU A 607 -10.67 -0.38 14.66
C LEU A 607 -10.79 0.92 13.86
N VAL A 608 -10.06 1.94 14.29
CA VAL A 608 -9.83 3.18 13.55
C VAL A 608 -8.35 3.30 13.27
N VAL A 609 -7.98 3.62 12.04
CA VAL A 609 -6.60 3.89 11.65
C VAL A 609 -6.53 5.22 10.91
N GLN A 610 -5.39 5.90 11.00
CA GLN A 610 -5.05 6.98 10.10
C GLN A 610 -4.71 6.45 8.70
N ASP A 611 -5.04 7.24 7.68
CA ASP A 611 -4.65 7.02 6.29
C ASP A 611 -3.80 8.19 5.79
N GLY A 612 -2.50 7.93 5.65
CA GLY A 612 -1.49 8.88 5.23
C GLY A 612 -1.55 9.21 3.74
N ARG A 613 -2.16 8.36 2.91
CA ARG A 613 -2.26 8.54 1.45
C ARG A 613 -3.69 8.37 0.94
N LYS A 614 -4.60 9.27 1.35
CA LYS A 614 -5.97 9.30 0.82
C LYS A 614 -6.01 9.41 -0.72
N ARG A 615 -6.46 8.36 -1.39
CA ARG A 615 -6.54 8.13 -2.84
C ARG A 615 -7.93 8.36 -3.45
N MET A 616 -9.03 8.00 -2.80
CA MET A 616 -10.33 7.93 -3.49
C MET A 616 -11.42 8.79 -2.82
N PRO A 617 -11.71 10.01 -3.32
CA PRO A 617 -10.85 10.79 -4.23
C PRO A 617 -9.59 11.29 -3.50
N GLU A 618 -8.55 11.60 -4.30
CA GLU A 618 -7.28 12.12 -3.79
C GLU A 618 -7.51 13.41 -3.00
N GLY A 619 -6.88 13.51 -1.84
CA GLY A 619 -7.07 14.65 -0.96
C GLY A 619 -6.12 14.65 0.23
N THR A 620 -6.43 15.48 1.22
CA THR A 620 -5.76 15.45 2.51
C THR A 620 -6.08 14.17 3.27
N GLN A 621 -5.19 13.81 4.18
CA GLN A 621 -5.27 12.59 5.00
C GLN A 621 -6.58 12.50 5.80
N ASN A 622 -6.97 11.28 6.15
CA ASN A 622 -8.18 11.03 6.91
C ASN A 622 -8.05 9.77 7.79
N TYR A 623 -9.17 9.23 8.29
CA TYR A 623 -9.19 8.00 9.06
C TYR A 623 -10.12 6.96 8.42
N LYS A 624 -9.77 5.67 8.51
CA LYS A 624 -10.60 4.54 8.06
C LYS A 624 -11.11 3.73 9.25
N TYR A 625 -12.36 3.26 9.16
CA TYR A 625 -12.98 2.43 10.18
C TYR A 625 -13.21 1.02 9.65
N LEU A 626 -12.84 0.03 10.46
CA LEU A 626 -13.01 -1.39 10.17
C LEU A 626 -13.74 -2.08 11.34
N PRO A 627 -14.79 -2.87 11.09
CA PRO A 627 -15.46 -3.59 12.16
C PRO A 627 -14.54 -4.70 12.66
N TRP A 628 -14.40 -4.81 13.98
CA TRP A 628 -13.51 -5.82 14.56
C TRP A 628 -13.89 -7.25 14.16
N SER A 629 -15.17 -7.51 13.90
CA SER A 629 -15.64 -8.81 13.43
C SER A 629 -14.95 -9.26 12.14
N ALA A 630 -14.65 -8.35 11.21
CA ALA A 630 -13.96 -8.70 9.98
C ALA A 630 -12.51 -9.12 10.24
N ILE A 631 -11.83 -8.45 11.17
CA ILE A 631 -10.47 -8.80 11.60
C ILE A 631 -10.49 -10.17 12.30
N ALA A 632 -11.45 -10.37 13.21
CA ALA A 632 -11.59 -11.61 13.95
C ALA A 632 -11.86 -12.80 13.02
N ASP A 633 -12.77 -12.66 12.06
CA ASP A 633 -13.09 -13.71 11.09
C ASP A 633 -11.87 -14.04 10.21
N ALA A 634 -11.14 -13.03 9.75
CA ALA A 634 -9.98 -13.21 8.87
C ALA A 634 -8.79 -13.89 9.56
N LEU A 635 -8.54 -13.57 10.83
CA LEU A 635 -7.41 -14.10 11.60
C LEU A 635 -7.80 -15.27 12.53
N GLY A 636 -9.06 -15.72 12.48
CA GLY A 636 -9.56 -16.78 13.36
C GLY A 636 -9.51 -16.43 14.84
N LEU A 637 -9.75 -15.16 15.17
CA LEU A 637 -9.88 -14.66 16.54
C LEU A 637 -11.31 -14.92 17.05
N ASP A 638 -11.50 -14.70 18.34
CA ASP A 638 -12.60 -15.32 19.06
C ASP A 638 -14.02 -15.05 18.57
#